data_AF-A0A452J179-F1
#
_entry.id   AF-A0A452J179-F1
#
_cell.length_a   1.000
_cell.length_b   1.000
_cell.length_c   1.000
_cell.angle_alpha   90.00
_cell.angle_beta   90.00
_cell.angle_gamma   90.00
#
_symmetry.space_group_name_H-M   'P 1'
#
loop_
_entity.id
_entity.type
_entity.pdbx_description
1 polymer ?
#
loop_
_entity_poly.entity_id
_entity_poly.type
_entity_poly.pdbx_seq_one_letter_code
_entity_poly.pdbx_strand_id
1 'polypeptide(L)'
;MHWMEVTEESSVLTSFYNAEDESNLLLPKLPALPKNYSTTAKIFRLNALVLGGSSGFIEVYAYGMYKIATVTGVAGSCLGLCFSSDLKSLSVITEVQVSPDSAPEITYFQLDTSLLSVYLPEVTRMARKFTHISTLLQYIKLSLTCMCEAWEEILMQMDSRLTKFVQEKNTTTSVQDEFMQLLLWGKASLELQALLMNQLTVKGLKKLGQSIESSYSSIQKLVISHLQSGSEALLYHLSELKGMASWKQKYESLGLDAAGIEGAITAVGSFILKANELLQVIDSSMKNFKAFFRWLYVAMLRMSEDHVLPELNKMTQKDITFVADFLTEHFNEAPDLYNRKGKYFNVERVGQYLKDEDDDLVSPPNTEGNQWFNFLQNSTHLKESPLLFPYYPQKSLHFVKRRMEGIIDQCLQKPADVIGKSVHQAVCMCLYKGSKSEDSTPRLFKLPFMWNDKSSNLHYVLFTMLESSLSKIYILRRHTDVSRSANNGLLSVDFGNFLNNSINESSDTGFYSCVDAHFYDDETITVVLKENAEQEGKERILAQLPLSSVYVDEDQEREFSLNSNKRLDEQSDDIPTRTVFLESQWRVLENMKAQYVAVNGIRKVSCVLSSNLRHVRVFEMDVEDDGEAEEEEEEEETTPIVGDEHEELTLSAVNHNSMCGGSAEADETEEHESSLDS
;
A
#
# COMPACT_ATOMS: atom_id res chain seq x y z
N MET A 1 5.57 -8.83 -11.50
CA MET A 1 5.51 -8.56 -10.05
C MET A 1 5.72 -9.88 -9.33
N HIS A 2 6.45 -9.89 -8.21
CA HIS A 2 6.68 -11.08 -7.40
C HIS A 2 6.61 -10.71 -5.91
N TRP A 3 5.98 -11.54 -5.07
CA TRP A 3 5.94 -11.33 -3.63
C TRP A 3 6.38 -12.61 -2.91
N MET A 4 7.36 -12.48 -2.02
CA MET A 4 7.97 -13.58 -1.28
C MET A 4 8.17 -13.21 0.20
N GLU A 5 8.17 -14.23 1.06
CA GLU A 5 8.55 -14.13 2.47
C GLU A 5 9.94 -14.74 2.67
N VAL A 6 10.81 -14.07 3.43
CA VAL A 6 12.16 -14.53 3.73
C VAL A 6 12.08 -15.70 4.72
N THR A 7 12.65 -16.84 4.33
CA THR A 7 12.61 -18.07 5.16
C THR A 7 13.87 -18.29 6.00
N GLU A 8 14.90 -17.48 5.83
CA GLU A 8 16.16 -17.60 6.59
C GLU A 8 15.97 -17.20 8.06
N GLU A 9 15.98 -18.19 8.96
CA GLU A 9 15.78 -17.96 10.39
C GLU A 9 17.09 -17.65 11.12
N SER A 10 17.07 -16.61 11.95
CA SER A 10 18.18 -16.23 12.83
C SER A 10 17.68 -15.94 14.22
N SER A 11 18.43 -16.37 15.24
CA SER A 11 18.16 -16.04 16.65
C SER A 11 18.21 -14.52 16.91
N VAL A 12 18.95 -13.77 16.08
CA VAL A 12 18.95 -12.31 16.11
C VAL A 12 17.60 -11.76 15.66
N LEU A 13 17.00 -12.31 14.60
CA LEU A 13 15.69 -11.90 14.10
C LEU A 13 14.58 -12.19 15.11
N THR A 14 14.56 -13.37 15.73
CA THR A 14 13.54 -13.69 16.76
C THR A 14 13.66 -12.79 17.99
N SER A 15 14.88 -12.50 18.46
CA SER A 15 15.11 -11.54 19.54
C SER A 15 14.68 -10.11 19.17
N PHE A 16 14.88 -9.71 17.91
CA PHE A 16 14.44 -8.42 17.39
C PHE A 16 12.91 -8.31 17.35
N TYR A 17 12.20 -9.34 16.87
CA TYR A 17 10.74 -9.33 16.82
C TYR A 17 10.13 -9.14 18.22
N ASN A 18 10.67 -9.82 19.24
CA ASN A 18 10.26 -9.63 20.64
C ASN A 18 10.52 -8.21 21.13
N ALA A 19 11.73 -7.67 20.91
CA ALA A 19 12.09 -6.31 21.34
C ALA A 19 11.26 -5.21 20.64
N GLU A 20 10.88 -5.44 19.39
CA GLU A 20 10.02 -4.51 18.65
C GLU A 20 8.59 -4.54 19.20
N ASP A 21 8.06 -5.71 19.56
CA ASP A 21 6.75 -5.83 20.19
C ASP A 21 6.74 -5.21 21.60
N GLU A 22 7.83 -5.31 22.37
CA GLU A 22 8.03 -4.54 23.62
C GLU A 22 8.03 -3.02 23.37
N SER A 23 8.70 -2.52 22.33
CA SER A 23 8.69 -1.09 21.99
C SER A 23 7.30 -0.58 21.62
N ASN A 24 6.50 -1.40 20.93
CA ASN A 24 5.10 -1.10 20.56
C ASN A 24 4.12 -1.17 21.76
N LEU A 25 4.53 -1.76 22.89
CA LEU A 25 3.79 -1.72 24.16
C LEU A 25 4.11 -0.47 24.98
N LEU A 26 5.32 0.07 24.85
CA LEU A 26 5.78 1.27 25.58
C LEU A 26 5.39 2.58 24.90
N LEU A 27 5.31 2.61 23.57
CA LEU A 27 4.80 3.78 22.84
C LEU A 27 3.28 3.94 23.05
N PRO A 28 2.79 5.18 23.24
CA PRO A 28 1.35 5.42 23.33
C PRO A 28 0.67 5.02 22.02
N LYS A 29 -0.32 4.12 22.10
CA LYS A 29 -1.11 3.72 20.93
C LYS A 29 -1.81 4.95 20.33
N LEU A 30 -1.46 5.26 19.09
CA LEU A 30 -2.04 6.38 18.36
C LEU A 30 -3.55 6.21 18.22
N PRO A 31 -4.38 7.20 18.60
CA PRO A 31 -5.82 7.12 18.43
C PRO A 31 -6.20 7.02 16.96
N ALA A 32 -7.24 6.24 16.67
CA ALA A 32 -7.81 6.16 15.32
C ALA A 32 -8.29 7.56 14.89
N LEU A 33 -7.96 7.95 13.66
CA LEU A 33 -8.46 9.20 13.09
C LEU A 33 -9.94 9.05 12.68
N PRO A 34 -10.74 10.12 12.71
CA PRO A 34 -12.19 10.06 12.42
C PRO A 34 -12.54 9.50 11.03
N LYS A 35 -11.59 9.52 10.08
CA LYS A 35 -11.70 8.87 8.78
C LYS A 35 -10.92 7.56 8.81
N ASN A 36 -11.65 6.44 8.85
CA ASN A 36 -11.10 5.08 8.98
C ASN A 36 -10.16 4.70 7.83
N TYR A 37 -8.86 4.78 8.05
CA TYR A 37 -7.81 4.15 7.24
C TYR A 37 -6.77 3.50 8.16
N SER A 38 -7.14 2.40 8.82
CA SER A 38 -6.24 1.64 9.70
C SER A 38 -6.20 0.15 9.33
N THR A 39 -5.40 -0.17 8.32
CA THR A 39 -4.95 -1.55 8.03
C THR A 39 -3.44 -1.66 8.30
N THR A 40 -3.04 -1.47 9.56
CA THR A 40 -1.74 -1.94 10.04
C THR A 40 -1.79 -3.47 10.11
N ALA A 41 -1.45 -4.13 9.01
CA ALA A 41 -1.29 -5.58 8.99
C ALA A 41 -0.17 -5.99 9.96
N LYS A 42 -0.45 -6.94 10.85
CA LYS A 42 0.56 -7.53 11.75
C LYS A 42 1.47 -8.46 10.95
N ILE A 43 2.46 -7.88 10.27
CA ILE A 43 3.47 -8.62 9.51
C ILE A 43 4.72 -8.73 10.38
N PHE A 44 5.04 -9.96 10.83
CA PHE A 44 6.17 -10.20 11.72
C PHE A 44 7.50 -10.40 10.96
N ARG A 45 7.48 -11.19 9.88
CA ARG A 45 8.68 -11.55 9.08
C ARG A 45 8.87 -10.62 7.89
N LEU A 46 10.13 -10.42 7.47
CA LEU A 46 10.42 -9.65 6.26
C LEU A 46 9.83 -10.35 5.04
N ASN A 47 8.98 -9.63 4.30
CA ASN A 47 8.55 -10.03 2.97
C ASN A 47 8.86 -8.91 1.97
N ALA A 48 9.11 -9.29 0.73
CA ALA A 48 9.60 -8.40 -0.32
C ALA A 48 8.70 -8.50 -1.57
N LEU A 49 8.18 -7.35 -1.99
CA LEU A 49 7.43 -7.15 -3.22
C LEU A 49 8.37 -6.58 -4.29
N VAL A 50 8.65 -7.36 -5.33
CA VAL A 50 9.51 -6.96 -6.44
C VAL A 50 8.65 -6.51 -7.63
N LEU A 51 8.89 -5.29 -8.08
CA LEU A 51 8.22 -4.63 -9.19
C LEU A 51 9.22 -4.37 -10.31
N GLY A 52 8.80 -4.60 -11.55
CA GLY A 52 9.58 -4.34 -12.75
C GLY A 52 8.64 -4.28 -13.95
N GLY A 53 9.03 -3.54 -14.98
CA GLY A 53 8.24 -3.30 -16.17
C GLY A 53 9.13 -2.88 -17.35
N SER A 54 8.62 -2.01 -18.21
CA SER A 54 9.31 -1.47 -19.40
C SER A 54 10.15 -0.22 -19.14
N SER A 55 10.25 0.25 -17.89
CA SER A 55 10.93 1.49 -17.49
C SER A 55 12.45 1.36 -17.32
N GLY A 56 13.03 0.17 -17.54
CA GLY A 56 14.47 -0.08 -17.43
C GLY A 56 15.02 -0.16 -15.99
N PHE A 57 14.13 -0.28 -15.00
CA PHE A 57 14.48 -0.47 -13.59
C PHE A 57 13.58 -1.50 -12.90
N ILE A 58 14.08 -2.06 -11.81
CA ILE A 58 13.38 -2.94 -10.88
C ILE A 58 13.41 -2.30 -9.49
N GLU A 59 12.27 -2.30 -8.80
CA GLU A 59 12.15 -1.81 -7.42
C GLU A 59 11.79 -2.96 -6.48
N VAL A 60 12.41 -2.97 -5.30
CA VAL A 60 12.12 -3.94 -4.23
C VAL A 60 11.51 -3.20 -3.04
N TYR A 61 10.31 -3.58 -2.64
CA TYR A 61 9.55 -3.00 -1.55
C TYR A 61 9.43 -3.99 -0.38
N ALA A 62 10.07 -3.69 0.74
CA ALA A 62 9.85 -4.41 1.99
C ALA A 62 8.42 -4.14 2.50
N TYR A 63 7.75 -5.21 2.96
CA TYR A 63 6.37 -5.18 3.47
C TYR A 63 5.33 -4.67 2.45
N GLY A 64 5.69 -4.57 1.16
CA GLY A 64 4.90 -3.89 0.14
C GLY A 64 4.75 -2.37 0.35
N MET A 65 5.52 -1.76 1.26
CA MET A 65 5.38 -0.35 1.67
C MET A 65 6.66 0.47 1.48
N TYR A 66 7.79 0.00 1.99
CA TYR A 66 9.05 0.76 1.97
C TYR A 66 10.00 0.24 0.88
N LYS A 67 10.43 1.12 -0.02
CA LYS A 67 11.38 0.77 -1.09
C LYS A 67 12.79 0.58 -0.53
N ILE A 68 13.31 -0.65 -0.55
CA ILE A 68 14.65 -1.01 -0.07
C ILE A 68 15.72 -1.04 -1.17
N ALA A 69 15.34 -1.14 -2.45
CA ALA A 69 16.29 -1.13 -3.57
C ALA A 69 15.65 -0.58 -4.85
N THR A 70 16.44 0.15 -5.66
CA THR A 70 16.11 0.51 -7.04
C THR A 70 17.26 0.08 -7.96
N VAL A 71 17.10 -1.05 -8.65
CA VAL A 71 18.10 -1.60 -9.57
C VAL A 71 17.87 -1.01 -10.95
N THR A 72 18.86 -0.29 -11.49
CA THR A 72 18.77 0.42 -12.78
C THR A 72 19.59 -0.27 -13.87
N GLY A 73 19.20 -0.10 -15.14
CA GLY A 73 19.96 -0.63 -16.28
C GLY A 73 19.47 -2.00 -16.75
N VAL A 74 18.24 -2.37 -16.40
CA VAL A 74 17.60 -3.60 -16.88
C VAL A 74 17.16 -3.39 -18.33
N ALA A 75 17.59 -4.29 -19.23
CA ALA A 75 17.27 -4.18 -20.65
C ALA A 75 15.85 -4.70 -20.95
N GLY A 76 15.12 -3.97 -21.80
CA GLY A 76 13.80 -4.40 -22.28
C GLY A 76 12.68 -4.25 -21.25
N SER A 77 11.63 -5.08 -21.41
CA SER A 77 10.48 -5.13 -20.49
C SER A 77 10.52 -6.39 -19.65
N CYS A 78 10.42 -6.26 -18.32
CA CYS A 78 10.35 -7.42 -17.42
C CYS A 78 9.07 -8.23 -17.67
N LEU A 79 9.22 -9.51 -18.01
CA LEU A 79 8.12 -10.48 -18.11
C LEU A 79 7.97 -11.25 -16.80
N GLY A 80 9.08 -11.77 -16.28
CA GLY A 80 9.13 -12.60 -15.08
C GLY A 80 10.14 -12.08 -14.06
N LEU A 81 9.82 -12.26 -12.78
CA LEU A 81 10.64 -11.87 -11.63
C LEU A 81 10.51 -12.97 -10.59
N CYS A 82 11.62 -13.45 -10.05
CA CYS A 82 11.62 -14.38 -8.91
C CYS A 82 12.81 -14.08 -8.00
N PHE A 83 12.49 -13.66 -6.79
CA PHE A 83 13.46 -13.27 -5.78
C PHE A 83 13.67 -14.43 -4.81
N SER A 84 14.92 -14.80 -4.53
CA SER A 84 15.19 -15.95 -3.70
C SER A 84 14.81 -15.71 -2.23
N SER A 85 14.29 -16.75 -1.57
CA SER A 85 13.90 -16.70 -0.15
C SER A 85 15.07 -16.48 0.82
N ASP A 86 16.31 -16.69 0.36
CA ASP A 86 17.58 -16.40 1.04
C ASP A 86 18.18 -15.01 0.70
N LEU A 87 17.48 -14.22 -0.14
CA LEU A 87 17.90 -12.91 -0.66
C LEU A 87 19.26 -12.87 -1.39
N LYS A 88 19.85 -14.01 -1.80
CA LYS A 88 21.16 -14.03 -2.48
C LYS A 88 21.11 -13.64 -3.95
N SER A 89 20.03 -13.94 -4.67
CA SER A 89 19.86 -13.43 -6.03
C SER A 89 18.42 -13.20 -6.45
N LEU A 90 18.27 -12.24 -7.35
CA LEU A 90 17.03 -11.98 -8.08
C LEU A 90 17.18 -12.52 -9.50
N SER A 91 16.37 -13.51 -9.86
CA SER A 91 16.23 -13.94 -11.26
C SER A 91 15.17 -13.08 -11.96
N VAL A 92 15.43 -12.76 -13.24
CA VAL A 92 14.62 -11.86 -14.06
C VAL A 92 14.55 -12.42 -15.47
N ILE A 93 13.39 -12.36 -16.10
CA ILE A 93 13.23 -12.57 -17.54
C ILE A 93 12.71 -11.29 -18.17
N THR A 94 13.34 -10.85 -19.25
CA THR A 94 12.91 -9.67 -20.01
C THR A 94 12.73 -9.96 -21.49
N GLU A 95 11.88 -9.14 -22.11
CA GLU A 95 11.68 -9.07 -23.56
C GLU A 95 12.43 -7.85 -24.10
N VAL A 96 13.45 -8.08 -24.93
CA VAL A 96 14.31 -7.05 -25.51
C VAL A 96 14.03 -6.91 -27.01
N GLN A 97 13.54 -5.73 -27.42
CA GLN A 97 13.34 -5.42 -28.83
C GLN A 97 14.63 -4.85 -29.44
N VAL A 98 15.39 -5.68 -30.16
CA VAL A 98 16.71 -5.30 -30.73
C VAL A 98 16.57 -4.34 -31.92
N SER A 99 15.57 -4.54 -32.79
CA SER A 99 15.16 -3.57 -33.82
C SER A 99 13.64 -3.62 -34.01
N PRO A 100 12.97 -2.57 -34.52
CA PRO A 100 11.51 -2.60 -34.73
C PRO A 100 11.07 -3.70 -35.71
N ASP A 101 11.95 -4.09 -36.64
CA ASP A 101 11.67 -5.12 -37.64
C ASP A 101 12.10 -6.53 -37.19
N SER A 102 12.91 -6.69 -36.14
CA SER A 102 13.24 -8.01 -35.60
C SER A 102 12.09 -8.61 -34.78
N ALA A 103 12.12 -9.93 -34.59
CA ALA A 103 11.44 -10.54 -33.46
C ALA A 103 12.04 -10.02 -32.12
N PRO A 104 11.25 -9.94 -31.03
CA PRO A 104 11.80 -9.67 -29.70
C PRO A 104 12.65 -10.85 -29.21
N GLU A 105 13.72 -10.57 -28.47
CA GLU A 105 14.56 -11.60 -27.84
C GLU A 105 14.20 -11.75 -26.36
N ILE A 106 13.97 -13.00 -25.92
CA ILE A 106 13.70 -13.33 -24.52
C ILE A 106 15.03 -13.63 -23.83
N THR A 107 15.35 -12.87 -22.79
CA THR A 107 16.63 -12.95 -22.08
C THR A 107 16.42 -13.22 -20.59
N TYR A 108 17.23 -14.13 -20.04
CA TYR A 108 17.30 -14.40 -18.60
C TYR A 108 18.49 -13.68 -17.98
N PHE A 109 18.26 -13.06 -16.82
CA PHE A 109 19.29 -12.49 -15.96
C PHE A 109 19.25 -13.10 -14.57
N GLN A 110 20.43 -13.24 -13.97
CA GLN A 110 20.58 -13.46 -12.54
C GLN A 110 21.38 -12.28 -11.97
N LEU A 111 20.75 -11.54 -11.05
CA LEU A 111 21.32 -10.38 -10.38
C LEU A 111 21.79 -10.81 -9.00
N ASP A 112 23.04 -10.51 -8.65
CA ASP A 112 23.55 -10.77 -7.30
C ASP A 112 22.95 -9.74 -6.33
N THR A 113 22.29 -10.23 -5.28
CA THR A 113 21.71 -9.42 -4.20
C THR A 113 22.33 -9.78 -2.84
N SER A 114 23.48 -10.46 -2.82
CA SER A 114 24.21 -10.93 -1.64
C SER A 114 24.31 -9.95 -0.48
N LEU A 115 24.40 -8.63 -0.73
CA LEU A 115 24.36 -7.59 0.32
C LEU A 115 23.12 -7.70 1.22
N LEU A 116 21.95 -7.99 0.65
CA LEU A 116 20.68 -8.14 1.36
C LEU A 116 20.63 -9.41 2.22
N SER A 117 21.28 -10.49 1.77
CA SER A 117 21.43 -11.74 2.54
C SER A 117 22.41 -11.56 3.70
N VAL A 118 23.62 -11.02 3.43
CA VAL A 118 24.67 -10.82 4.43
C VAL A 118 24.23 -9.89 5.57
N TYR A 119 23.44 -8.86 5.26
CA TYR A 119 22.92 -7.89 6.23
C TYR A 119 21.41 -8.07 6.49
N LEU A 120 20.86 -9.28 6.34
CA LEU A 120 19.42 -9.55 6.50
C LEU A 120 18.83 -9.00 7.83
N PRO A 121 19.46 -9.18 9.01
CA PRO A 121 18.93 -8.62 10.27
C PRO A 121 18.90 -7.09 10.28
N GLU A 122 19.95 -6.45 9.78
CA GLU A 122 20.06 -5.00 9.66
C GLU A 122 19.03 -4.43 8.67
N VAL A 123 18.89 -5.04 7.50
CA VAL A 123 17.90 -4.68 6.47
C VAL A 123 16.48 -4.84 7.02
N THR A 124 16.18 -5.94 7.70
CA THR A 124 14.87 -6.20 8.31
C THR A 124 14.53 -5.12 9.34
N ARG A 125 15.46 -4.81 10.25
CA ARG A 125 15.26 -3.79 11.29
C ARG A 125 15.12 -2.39 10.69
N MET A 126 15.98 -2.03 9.73
CA MET A 126 15.95 -0.76 9.01
C MET A 126 14.63 -0.57 8.26
N ALA A 127 14.21 -1.57 7.48
CA ALA A 127 12.96 -1.54 6.73
C ALA A 127 11.74 -1.41 7.66
N ARG A 128 11.70 -2.14 8.79
CA ARG A 128 10.59 -2.01 9.76
C ARG A 128 10.51 -0.60 10.33
N LYS A 129 11.63 0.01 10.75
CA LYS A 129 11.64 1.41 11.24
C LYS A 129 11.26 2.42 10.15
N PHE A 130 11.71 2.24 8.90
CA PHE A 130 11.29 3.11 7.80
C PHE A 130 9.80 2.97 7.44
N THR A 131 9.21 1.78 7.53
CA THR A 131 7.76 1.58 7.40
C THR A 131 6.99 2.28 8.52
N HIS A 132 7.45 2.19 9.77
CA HIS A 132 6.89 2.93 10.90
C HIS A 132 6.97 4.46 10.67
N ILE A 133 8.14 4.98 10.29
CA ILE A 133 8.34 6.41 9.95
C ILE A 133 7.39 6.86 8.83
N SER A 134 7.28 6.09 7.75
CA SER A 134 6.41 6.42 6.60
C SER A 134 4.93 6.43 7.00
N THR A 135 4.51 5.48 7.83
CA THR A 135 3.14 5.41 8.36
C THR A 135 2.84 6.60 9.27
N LEU A 136 3.81 7.00 10.11
CA LEU A 136 3.69 8.17 10.99
C LEU A 136 3.63 9.50 10.23
N LEU A 137 4.40 9.65 9.15
CA LEU A 137 4.28 10.83 8.27
C LEU A 137 2.89 10.91 7.63
N GLN A 138 2.37 9.80 7.12
CA GLN A 138 1.01 9.75 6.57
C GLN A 138 -0.07 10.03 7.64
N TYR A 139 0.13 9.54 8.86
CA TYR A 139 -0.76 9.83 10.00
C TYR A 139 -0.74 11.31 10.41
N ILE A 140 0.44 11.93 10.51
CA ILE A 140 0.62 13.36 10.77
C ILE A 140 -0.04 14.19 9.67
N LYS A 141 0.17 13.83 8.40
CA LYS A 141 -0.44 14.47 7.24
C LYS A 141 -1.97 14.42 7.30
N LEU A 142 -2.56 13.25 7.56
CA LEU A 142 -4.01 13.09 7.67
C LEU A 142 -4.58 13.82 8.90
N SER A 143 -3.87 13.82 10.03
CA SER A 143 -4.24 14.58 11.22
C SER A 143 -4.31 16.08 10.93
N LEU A 144 -3.32 16.62 10.22
CA LEU A 144 -3.30 18.02 9.80
C LEU A 144 -4.42 18.33 8.80
N THR A 145 -4.74 17.44 7.86
CA THR A 145 -5.90 17.60 6.97
C THR A 145 -7.20 17.71 7.77
N CYS A 146 -7.44 16.82 8.76
CA CYS A 146 -8.62 16.91 9.62
C CYS A 146 -8.66 18.20 10.45
N MET A 147 -7.51 18.74 10.88
CA MET A 147 -7.45 20.06 11.54
C MET A 147 -7.81 21.21 10.60
N CYS A 148 -7.40 21.14 9.33
CA CYS A 148 -7.74 22.15 8.32
C CYS A 148 -9.23 22.12 8.00
N GLU A 149 -9.82 20.93 7.81
CA GLU A 149 -11.27 20.76 7.59
C GLU A 149 -12.09 21.36 8.76
N ALA A 150 -11.72 21.07 10.01
CA ALA A 150 -12.39 21.62 11.19
C ALA A 150 -12.20 23.14 11.35
N TRP A 151 -11.10 23.70 10.83
CA TRP A 151 -10.87 25.15 10.82
C TRP A 151 -11.63 25.86 9.69
N GLU A 152 -11.72 25.26 8.51
CA GLU A 152 -12.52 25.79 7.38
C GLU A 152 -14.00 25.89 7.75
N GLU A 153 -14.53 24.97 8.56
CA GLU A 153 -15.88 25.07 9.12
C GLU A 153 -16.06 26.33 10.00
N ILE A 154 -15.12 26.61 10.92
CA ILE A 154 -15.13 27.83 11.74
C ILE A 154 -15.13 29.07 10.85
N LEU A 155 -14.21 29.10 9.88
CA LEU A 155 -14.05 30.23 8.98
C LEU A 155 -15.32 30.47 8.14
N MET A 156 -15.94 29.42 7.59
CA MET A 156 -17.21 29.52 6.86
C MET A 156 -18.33 30.14 7.72
N GLN A 157 -18.44 29.72 8.98
CA GLN A 157 -19.48 30.21 9.88
C GLN A 157 -19.30 31.68 10.29
N MET A 158 -18.05 32.11 10.54
CA MET A 158 -17.73 33.50 10.89
C MET A 158 -17.81 34.44 9.68
N ASP A 159 -17.17 34.08 8.57
CA ASP A 159 -17.05 34.91 7.36
C ASP A 159 -18.44 35.13 6.72
N SER A 160 -19.28 34.09 6.63
CA SER A 160 -20.64 34.19 6.05
C SER A 160 -21.63 35.08 6.82
N ARG A 161 -21.30 35.48 8.06
CA ARG A 161 -22.12 36.35 8.91
C ARG A 161 -21.53 37.75 9.06
N LEU A 162 -20.22 37.87 9.27
CA LEU A 162 -19.55 39.16 9.44
C LEU A 162 -19.29 39.87 8.11
N THR A 163 -18.97 39.14 7.04
CA THR A 163 -18.71 39.77 5.72
C THR A 163 -19.99 40.28 5.07
N LYS A 164 -21.15 39.63 5.33
CA LYS A 164 -22.46 40.19 4.96
C LYS A 164 -22.74 41.51 5.67
N PHE A 165 -22.44 41.60 6.98
CA PHE A 165 -22.60 42.86 7.72
C PHE A 165 -21.80 43.99 7.07
N VAL A 166 -20.52 43.79 6.75
CA VAL A 166 -19.69 44.83 6.11
C VAL A 166 -20.19 45.21 4.72
N GLN A 167 -20.67 44.24 3.94
CA GLN A 167 -21.19 44.48 2.59
C GLN A 167 -22.57 45.16 2.57
N GLU A 168 -23.41 44.94 3.58
CA GLU A 168 -24.74 45.55 3.71
C GLU A 168 -24.71 46.93 4.40
N LYS A 169 -23.57 47.33 4.98
CA LYS A 169 -23.37 48.58 5.73
C LYS A 169 -23.10 49.76 4.78
N ASN A 170 -23.80 50.87 4.99
CA ASN A 170 -23.63 52.10 4.18
C ASN A 170 -22.84 53.21 4.92
N THR A 171 -22.16 52.88 6.02
CA THR A 171 -21.46 53.86 6.88
C THR A 171 -19.94 53.67 6.87
N THR A 172 -19.21 54.77 7.11
CA THR A 172 -17.74 54.86 7.05
C THR A 172 -17.02 54.35 8.31
N THR A 173 -17.74 53.69 9.22
CA THR A 173 -17.23 53.31 10.55
C THR A 173 -16.86 51.83 10.56
N SER A 174 -15.64 51.50 11.01
CA SER A 174 -15.15 50.12 11.07
C SER A 174 -16.01 49.26 12.01
N VAL A 175 -15.96 47.93 11.82
CA VAL A 175 -16.69 47.00 12.71
C VAL A 175 -16.03 46.93 14.10
N GLN A 176 -14.70 47.10 14.19
CA GLN A 176 -14.01 47.25 15.47
C GLN A 176 -14.57 48.43 16.26
N ASP A 177 -14.67 49.61 15.61
CA ASP A 177 -15.15 50.83 16.25
C ASP A 177 -16.54 50.62 16.82
N GLU A 178 -17.50 50.10 16.05
CA GLU A 178 -18.89 49.93 16.51
C GLU A 178 -19.02 48.98 17.70
N PHE A 179 -18.32 47.84 17.69
CA PHE A 179 -18.30 46.96 18.86
C PHE A 179 -17.57 47.60 20.05
N MET A 180 -16.55 48.44 19.83
CA MET A 180 -15.88 49.20 20.89
C MET A 180 -16.80 50.30 21.45
N GLN A 181 -17.61 50.96 20.62
CA GLN A 181 -18.63 51.93 21.07
C GLN A 181 -19.66 51.24 21.96
N LEU A 182 -20.12 50.04 21.57
CA LEU A 182 -21.01 49.21 22.36
C LEU A 182 -20.37 48.77 23.69
N LEU A 183 -19.08 48.42 23.70
CA LEU A 183 -18.35 48.02 24.90
C LEU A 183 -18.18 49.17 25.90
N LEU A 184 -17.81 50.35 25.41
CA LEU A 184 -17.49 51.52 26.24
C LEU A 184 -18.73 52.30 26.71
N TRP A 185 -19.74 52.46 25.85
CA TRP A 185 -20.91 53.31 26.13
C TRP A 185 -22.24 52.55 26.27
N GLY A 186 -22.26 51.24 26.02
CA GLY A 186 -23.46 50.41 26.13
C GLY A 186 -24.55 50.72 25.10
N LYS A 187 -24.21 51.45 24.04
CA LYS A 187 -25.13 51.86 22.96
C LYS A 187 -24.64 51.32 21.62
N ALA A 188 -25.48 50.53 20.95
CA ALA A 188 -25.23 50.10 19.58
C ALA A 188 -25.68 51.18 18.58
N SER A 189 -25.09 51.18 17.37
CA SER A 189 -25.67 51.89 16.23
C SER A 189 -26.97 51.20 15.78
N LEU A 190 -27.83 51.91 15.04
CA LEU A 190 -29.07 51.31 14.50
C LEU A 190 -28.77 50.13 13.56
N GLU A 191 -27.65 50.21 12.81
CA GLU A 191 -27.18 49.16 11.91
C GLU A 191 -26.70 47.93 12.70
N LEU A 192 -25.86 48.12 13.73
CA LEU A 192 -25.40 47.04 14.60
C LEU A 192 -26.55 46.40 15.40
N GLN A 193 -27.50 47.19 15.89
CA GLN A 193 -28.69 46.69 16.57
C GLN A 193 -29.57 45.84 15.64
N ALA A 194 -29.76 46.28 14.39
CA ALA A 194 -30.49 45.51 13.39
C ALA A 194 -29.80 44.18 13.04
N LEU A 195 -28.47 44.17 12.88
CA LEU A 195 -27.68 42.94 12.71
C LEU A 195 -27.92 41.97 13.88
N LEU A 196 -27.61 42.43 15.09
CA LEU A 196 -27.61 41.56 16.28
C LEU A 196 -29.01 40.99 16.54
N MET A 197 -30.06 41.81 16.43
CA MET A 197 -31.43 41.38 16.72
C MET A 197 -32.10 40.60 15.59
N ASN A 198 -31.96 41.05 14.34
CA ASN A 198 -32.75 40.50 13.23
C ASN A 198 -32.01 39.40 12.46
N GLN A 199 -30.70 39.54 12.25
CA GLN A 199 -29.92 38.59 11.44
C GLN A 199 -29.21 37.51 12.26
N LEU A 200 -28.59 37.89 13.38
CA LEU A 200 -27.86 36.97 14.24
C LEU A 200 -28.79 36.29 15.25
N THR A 201 -29.62 37.08 15.94
CA THR A 201 -30.53 36.67 17.03
C THR A 201 -29.82 36.10 18.26
N VAL A 202 -30.45 36.21 19.44
CA VAL A 202 -29.94 35.62 20.70
C VAL A 202 -29.73 34.10 20.58
N LYS A 203 -30.62 33.40 19.85
CA LYS A 203 -30.55 31.95 19.63
C LYS A 203 -29.46 31.56 18.63
N GLY A 204 -29.25 32.36 17.58
CA GLY A 204 -28.18 32.15 16.61
C GLY A 204 -26.80 32.42 17.21
N LEU A 205 -26.65 33.46 18.05
CA LEU A 205 -25.41 33.71 18.79
C LEU A 205 -25.01 32.51 19.67
N LYS A 206 -25.95 31.90 20.41
CA LYS A 206 -25.67 30.69 21.19
C LYS A 206 -25.18 29.52 20.32
N LYS A 207 -25.86 29.27 19.19
CA LYS A 207 -25.47 28.20 18.25
C LYS A 207 -24.09 28.44 17.66
N LEU A 208 -23.79 29.67 17.24
CA LEU A 208 -22.50 30.06 16.69
C LEU A 208 -21.37 29.86 17.73
N GLY A 209 -21.56 30.38 18.95
CA GLY A 209 -20.59 30.20 20.03
C GLY A 209 -20.34 28.73 20.40
N GLN A 210 -21.40 27.91 20.45
CA GLN A 210 -21.27 26.46 20.68
C GLN A 210 -20.54 25.75 19.55
N SER A 211 -20.83 26.07 18.29
CA SER A 211 -20.15 25.46 17.14
C SER A 211 -18.67 25.80 17.16
N ILE A 212 -18.32 27.08 17.31
CA ILE A 212 -16.93 27.56 17.37
C ILE A 212 -16.18 26.91 18.55
N GLU A 213 -16.77 26.85 19.75
CA GLU A 213 -16.18 26.18 20.91
C GLU A 213 -15.93 24.68 20.65
N SER A 214 -16.86 24.00 19.95
CA SER A 214 -16.73 22.59 19.60
C SER A 214 -15.66 22.31 18.54
N SER A 215 -15.53 23.17 17.53
CA SER A 215 -14.51 23.06 16.49
C SER A 215 -13.12 23.37 17.05
N TYR A 216 -12.96 24.42 17.87
CA TYR A 216 -11.71 24.69 18.58
C TYR A 216 -11.31 23.55 19.53
N SER A 217 -12.26 22.97 20.28
CA SER A 217 -11.97 21.79 21.12
C SER A 217 -11.55 20.57 20.29
N SER A 218 -12.13 20.39 19.10
CA SER A 218 -11.75 19.32 18.17
C SER A 218 -10.33 19.53 17.62
N ILE A 219 -9.98 20.74 17.17
CA ILE A 219 -8.62 21.06 16.71
C ILE A 219 -7.61 20.90 17.86
N GLN A 220 -7.93 21.37 19.07
CA GLN A 220 -7.07 21.22 20.25
C GLN A 220 -6.78 19.73 20.57
N LYS A 221 -7.81 18.87 20.51
CA LYS A 221 -7.66 17.41 20.68
C LYS A 221 -6.84 16.77 19.55
N LEU A 222 -7.03 17.20 18.30
CA LEU A 222 -6.23 16.74 17.16
C LEU A 222 -4.74 17.10 17.33
N VAL A 223 -4.43 18.31 17.81
CA VAL A 223 -3.04 18.70 18.12
C VAL A 223 -2.45 17.83 19.23
N ILE A 224 -3.15 17.66 20.36
CA ILE A 224 -2.60 16.97 21.53
C ILE A 224 -2.54 15.45 21.31
N SER A 225 -3.65 14.82 20.96
CA SER A 225 -3.78 13.36 20.96
C SER A 225 -3.30 12.69 19.68
N HIS A 226 -3.16 13.42 18.57
CA HIS A 226 -2.73 12.88 17.29
C HIS A 226 -1.41 13.50 16.81
N LEU A 227 -1.34 14.83 16.70
CA LEU A 227 -0.19 15.51 16.11
C LEU A 227 1.07 15.43 16.98
N GLN A 228 0.95 15.73 18.29
CA GLN A 228 2.06 15.59 19.24
C GLN A 228 2.47 14.12 19.38
N SER A 229 1.54 13.22 19.72
CA SER A 229 1.83 11.78 19.90
C SER A 229 2.46 11.14 18.66
N GLY A 230 1.98 11.47 17.45
CA GLY A 230 2.57 10.99 16.19
C GLY A 230 3.96 11.55 15.94
N SER A 231 4.22 12.81 16.30
CA SER A 231 5.54 13.44 16.16
C SER A 231 6.55 12.93 17.20
N GLU A 232 6.09 12.60 18.41
CA GLU A 232 6.90 12.00 19.46
C GLU A 232 7.29 10.55 19.11
N ALA A 233 6.36 9.74 18.59
CA ALA A 233 6.66 8.42 18.06
C ALA A 233 7.62 8.48 16.86
N LEU A 234 7.48 9.48 15.99
CA LEU A 234 8.39 9.72 14.87
C LEU A 234 9.80 10.08 15.36
N LEU A 235 9.90 10.96 16.36
CA LEU A 235 11.16 11.34 17.01
C LEU A 235 11.84 10.12 17.68
N TYR A 236 11.07 9.26 18.34
CA TYR A 236 11.56 8.01 18.92
C TYR A 236 12.19 7.09 17.86
N HIS A 237 11.46 6.73 16.80
CA HIS A 237 12.00 5.83 15.77
C HIS A 237 13.18 6.43 15.00
N LEU A 238 13.19 7.75 14.76
CA LEU A 238 14.37 8.44 14.19
C LEU A 238 15.57 8.40 15.14
N SER A 239 15.35 8.48 16.47
CA SER A 239 16.43 8.37 17.45
C SER A 239 17.06 6.97 17.48
N GLU A 240 16.25 5.91 17.37
CA GLU A 240 16.74 4.55 17.19
C GLU A 240 17.51 4.40 15.88
N LEU A 241 16.99 4.97 14.78
CA LEU A 241 17.62 4.93 13.47
C LEU A 241 18.97 5.70 13.46
N LYS A 242 19.10 6.79 14.23
CA LYS A 242 20.39 7.46 14.47
C LYS A 242 21.36 6.54 15.22
N GLY A 243 20.86 5.75 16.18
CA GLY A 243 21.63 4.71 16.86
C GLY A 243 22.18 3.67 15.88
N MET A 244 21.35 3.20 14.95
CA MET A 244 21.75 2.28 13.87
C MET A 244 22.76 2.91 12.92
N ALA A 245 22.51 4.13 12.43
CA ALA A 245 23.39 4.85 11.51
C ALA A 245 24.77 5.20 12.13
N SER A 246 24.83 5.32 13.45
CA SER A 246 26.09 5.49 14.19
C SER A 246 26.97 4.23 14.15
N TRP A 247 26.38 3.04 13.95
CA TRP A 247 27.10 1.77 13.78
C TRP A 247 27.53 1.57 12.32
N LYS A 248 28.45 2.43 11.87
CA LYS A 248 28.95 2.49 10.49
C LYS A 248 29.32 1.13 9.89
N GLN A 249 30.03 0.29 10.64
CA GLN A 249 30.46 -1.05 10.22
C GLN A 249 29.32 -1.96 9.71
N LYS A 250 28.07 -1.70 10.10
CA LYS A 250 26.88 -2.48 9.72
C LYS A 250 25.94 -1.73 8.75
N TYR A 251 25.80 -0.41 8.91
CA TYR A 251 24.77 0.36 8.18
C TYR A 251 25.33 1.35 7.14
N GLU A 252 26.64 1.60 7.08
CA GLU A 252 27.26 2.48 6.07
C GLU A 252 27.18 1.86 4.67
N SER A 253 27.35 0.54 4.56
CA SER A 253 27.13 -0.25 3.33
C SER A 253 25.67 -0.24 2.83
N LEU A 254 24.71 -0.08 3.75
CA LEU A 254 23.28 0.07 3.44
C LEU A 254 22.88 1.52 3.12
N GLY A 255 23.83 2.46 3.13
CA GLY A 255 23.61 3.86 2.78
C GLY A 255 22.99 4.74 3.88
N LEU A 256 22.92 4.26 5.13
CA LEU A 256 22.22 4.95 6.21
C LEU A 256 23.04 6.15 6.73
N ASP A 257 22.51 7.37 6.55
CA ASP A 257 23.24 8.61 6.82
C ASP A 257 22.95 9.18 8.22
N ALA A 258 23.92 9.05 9.12
CA ALA A 258 23.79 9.58 10.49
C ALA A 258 23.58 11.10 10.55
N ALA A 259 24.19 11.88 9.65
CA ALA A 259 24.04 13.33 9.61
C ALA A 259 22.69 13.74 9.00
N GLY A 260 22.23 13.02 7.97
CA GLY A 260 20.88 13.18 7.42
C GLY A 260 19.79 12.92 8.47
N ILE A 261 19.92 11.82 9.22
CA ILE A 261 18.96 11.46 10.28
C ILE A 261 19.01 12.44 11.46
N GLU A 262 20.18 12.99 11.81
CA GLU A 262 20.27 14.10 12.78
C GLU A 262 19.57 15.37 12.28
N GLY A 263 19.69 15.68 10.99
CA GLY A 263 18.88 16.71 10.32
C GLY A 263 17.38 16.44 10.41
N ALA A 264 16.94 15.21 10.19
CA ALA A 264 15.53 14.80 10.34
C ALA A 264 15.04 14.97 11.79
N ILE A 265 15.82 14.54 12.77
CA ILE A 265 15.51 14.70 14.21
C ILE A 265 15.32 16.17 14.57
N THR A 266 16.22 17.06 14.14
CA THR A 266 16.07 18.50 14.42
C THR A 266 14.87 19.12 13.70
N ALA A 267 14.53 18.65 12.51
CA ALA A 267 13.33 19.08 11.79
C ALA A 267 12.02 18.65 12.48
N VAL A 268 11.95 17.40 12.96
CA VAL A 268 10.80 16.90 13.76
C VAL A 268 10.69 17.67 15.09
N GLY A 269 11.81 17.91 15.78
CA GLY A 269 11.82 18.76 16.97
C GLY A 269 11.32 20.19 16.71
N SER A 270 11.69 20.78 15.56
CA SER A 270 11.19 22.08 15.10
C SER A 270 9.68 22.06 14.84
N PHE A 271 9.17 20.96 14.27
CA PHE A 271 7.74 20.75 14.02
C PHE A 271 6.94 20.61 15.32
N ILE A 272 7.44 19.85 16.30
CA ILE A 272 6.84 19.72 17.64
C ILE A 272 6.76 21.09 18.33
N LEU A 273 7.81 21.90 18.27
CA LEU A 273 7.79 23.27 18.80
C LEU A 273 6.72 24.15 18.12
N LYS A 274 6.57 24.05 16.79
CA LYS A 274 5.56 24.80 16.04
C LYS A 274 4.12 24.30 16.32
N ALA A 275 3.94 23.00 16.59
CA ALA A 275 2.66 22.45 17.06
C ALA A 275 2.31 22.94 18.49
N ASN A 276 3.29 23.03 19.38
CA ASN A 276 3.11 23.62 20.72
C ASN A 276 2.78 25.12 20.67
N GLU A 277 3.41 25.87 19.76
CA GLU A 277 3.08 27.28 19.51
C GLU A 277 1.65 27.43 19.00
N LEU A 278 1.22 26.60 18.04
CA LEU A 278 -0.16 26.56 17.56
C LEU A 278 -1.14 26.26 18.70
N LEU A 279 -0.82 25.31 19.59
CA LEU A 279 -1.66 25.00 20.76
C LEU A 279 -1.84 26.21 21.69
N GLN A 280 -0.78 26.98 21.93
CA GLN A 280 -0.87 28.22 22.73
C GLN A 280 -1.74 29.29 22.04
N VAL A 281 -1.66 29.41 20.71
CA VAL A 281 -2.50 30.32 19.92
C VAL A 281 -3.98 29.88 19.95
N ILE A 282 -4.26 28.58 19.83
CA ILE A 282 -5.60 28.00 19.99
C ILE A 282 -6.16 28.33 21.38
N ASP A 283 -5.38 28.06 22.44
CA ASP A 283 -5.78 28.31 23.83
C ASP A 283 -6.06 29.80 24.12
N SER A 284 -5.28 30.70 23.54
CA SER A 284 -5.49 32.14 23.66
C SER A 284 -6.74 32.58 22.88
N SER A 285 -6.88 32.11 21.64
CA SER A 285 -8.05 32.39 20.79
C SER A 285 -9.34 31.93 21.48
N MET A 286 -9.39 30.70 21.97
CA MET A 286 -10.56 30.12 22.65
C MET A 286 -10.96 30.92 23.90
N LYS A 287 -9.99 31.43 24.68
CA LYS A 287 -10.26 32.30 25.84
C LYS A 287 -10.85 33.64 25.42
N ASN A 288 -10.26 34.28 24.41
CA ASN A 288 -10.72 35.57 23.88
C ASN A 288 -12.14 35.46 23.28
N PHE A 289 -12.39 34.45 22.44
CA PHE A 289 -13.71 34.15 21.89
C PHE A 289 -14.76 33.90 23.00
N LYS A 290 -14.41 33.13 24.03
CA LYS A 290 -15.34 32.83 25.15
C LYS A 290 -15.69 34.08 25.96
N ALA A 291 -14.74 34.99 26.16
CA ALA A 291 -14.99 36.29 26.78
C ALA A 291 -15.91 37.16 25.90
N PHE A 292 -15.61 37.26 24.60
CA PHE A 292 -16.41 38.01 23.62
C PHE A 292 -17.85 37.52 23.52
N PHE A 293 -18.07 36.21 23.30
CA PHE A 293 -19.42 35.65 23.19
C PHE A 293 -20.23 35.82 24.48
N ARG A 294 -19.59 35.71 25.65
CA ARG A 294 -20.24 35.95 26.95
C ARG A 294 -20.67 37.41 27.10
N TRP A 295 -19.80 38.36 26.74
CA TRP A 295 -20.12 39.79 26.74
C TRP A 295 -21.26 40.11 25.77
N LEU A 296 -21.13 39.70 24.50
CA LEU A 296 -22.09 40.02 23.45
C LEU A 296 -23.48 39.42 23.75
N TYR A 297 -23.53 38.23 24.32
CA TYR A 297 -24.78 37.62 24.78
C TYR A 297 -25.48 38.45 25.87
N VAL A 298 -24.73 38.97 26.85
CA VAL A 298 -25.28 39.85 27.90
C VAL A 298 -25.67 41.22 27.34
N ALA A 299 -24.90 41.77 26.40
CA ALA A 299 -25.23 43.02 25.71
C ALA A 299 -26.55 42.89 24.93
N MET A 300 -26.73 41.80 24.18
CA MET A 300 -27.97 41.53 23.44
C MET A 300 -29.17 41.37 24.38
N LEU A 301 -29.08 40.61 25.47
CA LEU A 301 -30.20 40.49 26.43
C LEU A 301 -30.62 41.83 27.04
N ARG A 302 -29.66 42.73 27.32
CA ARG A 302 -29.97 44.08 27.81
C ARG A 302 -30.65 44.94 26.73
N MET A 303 -30.32 44.74 25.47
CA MET A 303 -30.90 45.45 24.33
C MET A 303 -32.29 44.93 23.91
N SER A 304 -32.68 43.71 24.32
CA SER A 304 -34.02 43.14 24.11
C SER A 304 -34.97 43.32 25.31
N GLU A 305 -34.51 43.99 26.37
CA GLU A 305 -35.21 44.12 27.67
C GLU A 305 -35.50 42.77 28.37
N ASP A 306 -34.85 41.69 27.95
CA ASP A 306 -34.98 40.36 28.53
C ASP A 306 -34.34 40.24 29.91
N HIS A 307 -34.85 39.34 30.75
CA HIS A 307 -34.34 39.16 32.11
C HIS A 307 -32.92 38.54 32.13
N VAL A 308 -31.93 39.38 32.45
CA VAL A 308 -30.53 38.94 32.62
C VAL A 308 -30.36 38.24 33.97
N LEU A 309 -30.05 36.94 33.94
CA LEU A 309 -29.75 36.15 35.14
C LEU A 309 -28.55 36.75 35.92
N PRO A 310 -28.63 36.87 37.27
CA PRO A 310 -27.58 37.49 38.09
C PRO A 310 -26.18 36.87 37.94
N GLU A 311 -26.10 35.59 37.58
CA GLU A 311 -24.85 34.85 37.38
C GLU A 311 -24.09 35.29 36.13
N LEU A 312 -24.81 35.62 35.05
CA LEU A 312 -24.21 36.13 33.82
C LEU A 312 -23.68 37.57 33.98
N ASN A 313 -24.24 38.34 34.91
CA ASN A 313 -23.87 39.73 35.14
C ASN A 313 -22.49 39.89 35.84
N LYS A 314 -21.87 38.79 36.30
CA LYS A 314 -20.55 38.76 36.94
C LYS A 314 -19.41 38.78 35.90
N MET A 315 -19.23 39.90 35.20
CA MET A 315 -18.10 40.13 34.30
C MET A 315 -17.02 40.93 35.03
N THR A 316 -15.78 40.44 35.03
CA THR A 316 -14.66 41.08 35.73
C THR A 316 -14.00 42.14 34.85
N GLN A 317 -13.24 43.07 35.46
CA GLN A 317 -12.44 44.04 34.69
C GLN A 317 -11.47 43.35 33.72
N LYS A 318 -10.94 42.17 34.09
CA LYS A 318 -10.07 41.36 33.23
C LYS A 318 -10.81 40.80 32.02
N ASP A 319 -12.08 40.38 32.19
CA ASP A 319 -12.92 39.93 31.08
C ASP A 319 -13.20 41.08 30.10
N ILE A 320 -13.43 42.30 30.60
CA ILE A 320 -13.60 43.50 29.76
C ILE A 320 -12.33 43.80 28.97
N THR A 321 -11.15 43.67 29.60
CA THR A 321 -9.85 43.80 28.91
C THR A 321 -9.72 42.74 27.80
N PHE A 322 -10.01 41.46 28.08
CA PHE A 322 -9.98 40.41 27.05
C PHE A 322 -10.93 40.68 25.87
N VAL A 323 -12.10 41.31 26.10
CA VAL A 323 -13.00 41.71 25.01
C VAL A 323 -12.42 42.88 24.21
N ALA A 324 -11.82 43.88 24.86
CA ALA A 324 -11.16 45.00 24.18
C ALA A 324 -9.94 44.53 23.36
N ASP A 325 -9.14 43.62 23.92
CA ASP A 325 -8.01 42.97 23.24
C ASP A 325 -8.53 42.17 22.04
N PHE A 326 -9.57 41.34 22.21
CA PHE A 326 -10.18 40.58 21.11
C PHE A 326 -10.68 41.47 19.97
N LEU A 327 -11.38 42.57 20.28
CA LEU A 327 -11.83 43.51 19.26
C LEU A 327 -10.65 44.16 18.52
N THR A 328 -9.57 44.48 19.23
CA THR A 328 -8.37 45.11 18.67
C THR A 328 -7.47 44.11 17.91
N GLU A 329 -7.50 42.83 18.24
CA GLU A 329 -6.70 41.80 17.57
C GLU A 329 -7.41 41.19 16.35
N HIS A 330 -8.74 41.05 16.37
CA HIS A 330 -9.49 40.28 15.36
C HIS A 330 -10.28 41.16 14.37
N PHE A 331 -10.61 42.42 14.72
CA PHE A 331 -11.41 43.33 13.87
C PHE A 331 -10.64 44.56 13.34
N ASN A 332 -9.35 44.69 13.66
CA ASN A 332 -8.53 45.79 13.17
C ASN A 332 -8.42 45.80 11.63
N GLU A 333 -8.51 46.98 11.04
CA GLU A 333 -8.52 47.14 9.59
C GLU A 333 -7.16 46.78 8.99
N ALA A 334 -7.16 45.74 8.14
CA ALA A 334 -5.99 45.29 7.40
C ALA A 334 -6.20 45.58 5.90
N PRO A 335 -6.02 46.83 5.43
CA PRO A 335 -6.29 47.22 4.05
C PRO A 335 -5.51 46.42 3.00
N ASP A 336 -4.36 45.86 3.35
CA ASP A 336 -3.57 44.99 2.46
C ASP A 336 -4.23 43.62 2.17
N LEU A 337 -5.10 43.12 3.05
CA LEU A 337 -5.86 41.87 2.81
C LEU A 337 -6.99 42.06 1.78
N TYR A 338 -7.52 43.28 1.67
CA TYR A 338 -8.59 43.63 0.73
C TYR A 338 -8.13 43.41 -0.72
N ASN A 339 -6.95 43.96 -1.08
CA ASN A 339 -6.41 43.94 -2.45
C ASN A 339 -5.98 42.55 -2.95
N ARG A 340 -5.82 41.55 -2.07
CA ARG A 340 -5.38 40.19 -2.46
C ARG A 340 -6.51 39.14 -2.46
N LYS A 341 -7.47 39.17 -1.52
CA LYS A 341 -8.40 38.04 -1.30
C LYS A 341 -9.85 38.42 -0.99
N GLY A 342 -10.23 39.71 -0.99
CA GLY A 342 -11.62 40.14 -0.79
C GLY A 342 -12.22 39.83 0.59
N LYS A 343 -11.38 39.58 1.61
CA LYS A 343 -11.80 39.35 3.01
C LYS A 343 -11.48 40.59 3.85
N TYR A 344 -12.46 41.05 4.63
CA TYR A 344 -12.36 42.29 5.41
C TYR A 344 -11.62 42.16 6.75
N PHE A 345 -11.41 40.93 7.25
CA PHE A 345 -10.95 40.71 8.63
C PHE A 345 -9.87 39.64 8.73
N ASN A 346 -8.88 39.89 9.59
CA ASN A 346 -7.92 38.87 10.02
C ASN A 346 -8.47 38.06 11.20
N VAL A 347 -9.65 37.44 11.01
CA VAL A 347 -10.49 36.94 12.12
C VAL A 347 -9.79 35.90 13.00
N GLU A 348 -8.78 35.16 12.52
CA GLU A 348 -8.20 34.05 13.30
C GLU A 348 -6.69 33.84 13.12
N ARG A 349 -5.95 34.09 14.21
CA ARG A 349 -4.52 33.77 14.35
C ARG A 349 -4.17 32.28 14.21
N VAL A 350 -5.16 31.39 14.28
CA VAL A 350 -4.98 29.94 14.02
C VAL A 350 -4.88 29.66 12.51
N GLY A 351 -5.64 30.38 11.69
CA GLY A 351 -5.69 30.14 10.25
C GLY A 351 -4.36 30.38 9.52
N GLN A 352 -3.54 31.33 9.97
CA GLN A 352 -2.20 31.58 9.41
C GLN A 352 -1.23 30.40 9.59
N TYR A 353 -1.46 29.48 10.54
CA TYR A 353 -0.67 28.25 10.66
C TYR A 353 -1.19 27.13 9.75
N LEU A 354 -2.52 27.07 9.57
CA LEU A 354 -3.23 26.00 8.87
C LEU A 354 -3.42 26.24 7.36
N LYS A 355 -3.24 27.47 6.87
CA LYS A 355 -3.14 27.73 5.42
C LYS A 355 -1.87 27.09 4.87
N ASP A 356 -2.00 26.32 3.79
CA ASP A 356 -0.86 25.82 3.01
C ASP A 356 -0.41 26.90 2.00
N GLU A 357 0.10 28.00 2.54
CA GLU A 357 0.66 29.13 1.80
C GLU A 357 2.14 29.31 2.24
N ASP A 358 3.01 29.70 1.31
CA ASP A 358 4.44 29.95 1.58
C ASP A 358 4.74 31.36 2.11
N ASP A 359 3.69 32.21 2.18
CA ASP A 359 3.71 33.53 2.81
C ASP A 359 4.08 33.41 4.31
N ASP A 360 4.73 34.45 4.84
CA ASP A 360 5.01 34.55 6.28
C ASP A 360 3.72 34.79 7.09
N LEU A 361 3.75 34.44 8.38
CA LEU A 361 2.65 34.70 9.32
C LEU A 361 2.32 36.19 9.37
N VAL A 362 1.06 36.53 9.12
CA VAL A 362 0.56 37.92 9.16
C VAL A 362 0.68 38.53 10.58
N SER A 363 0.58 37.70 11.60
CA SER A 363 0.67 38.07 13.01
C SER A 363 1.41 36.99 13.80
N PRO A 364 2.76 36.96 13.76
CA PRO A 364 3.56 36.01 14.56
C PRO A 364 3.31 36.23 16.07
N PRO A 365 3.52 35.21 16.91
CA PRO A 365 3.45 35.37 18.35
C PRO A 365 4.61 36.26 18.83
N ASN A 366 4.34 37.15 19.79
CA ASN A 366 5.38 38.02 20.30
C ASN A 366 6.41 37.23 21.13
N THR A 367 7.66 37.20 20.67
CA THR A 367 8.79 36.57 21.36
C THR A 367 9.52 37.52 22.31
N GLU A 368 9.24 38.83 22.25
CA GLU A 368 9.84 39.83 23.12
C GLU A 368 9.48 39.57 24.60
N GLY A 369 10.49 39.65 25.46
CA GLY A 369 10.36 39.35 26.89
C GLY A 369 10.56 37.87 27.26
N ASN A 370 10.61 36.94 26.31
CA ASN A 370 10.95 35.55 26.60
C ASN A 370 12.45 35.42 26.95
N GLN A 371 12.73 35.06 28.21
CA GLN A 371 14.08 34.97 28.76
C GLN A 371 14.96 33.94 28.03
N TRP A 372 14.38 32.82 27.57
CA TRP A 372 15.12 31.80 26.82
C TRP A 372 15.54 32.31 25.43
N PHE A 373 14.65 32.97 24.69
CA PHE A 373 15.00 33.55 23.39
C PHE A 373 16.05 34.67 23.53
N ASN A 374 15.94 35.52 24.56
CA ASN A 374 16.95 36.54 24.84
C ASN A 374 18.32 35.92 25.15
N PHE A 375 18.37 34.84 25.92
CA PHE A 375 19.61 34.13 26.24
C PHE A 375 20.21 33.43 25.00
N LEU A 376 19.37 32.73 24.23
CA LEU A 376 19.76 32.06 22.99
C LEU A 376 20.27 33.06 21.93
N GLN A 377 19.65 34.24 21.82
CA GLN A 377 20.08 35.27 20.88
C GLN A 377 21.39 35.97 21.27
N ASN A 378 21.76 35.96 22.55
CA ASN A 378 23.01 36.56 23.04
C ASN A 378 24.16 35.55 23.17
N SER A 379 23.88 34.24 23.11
CA SER A 379 24.89 33.19 23.13
C SER A 379 25.44 32.88 21.73
N THR A 380 26.74 32.62 21.62
CA THR A 380 27.38 32.13 20.39
C THR A 380 27.17 30.62 20.24
N HIS A 381 27.67 29.84 21.21
CA HIS A 381 27.72 28.39 21.13
C HIS A 381 26.34 27.71 21.15
N LEU A 382 25.32 28.32 21.74
CA LEU A 382 23.98 27.73 21.74
C LEU A 382 23.29 27.84 20.37
N LYS A 383 23.56 28.90 19.59
CA LYS A 383 22.99 29.03 18.23
C LYS A 383 23.52 27.98 17.26
N GLU A 384 24.77 27.56 17.47
CA GLU A 384 25.47 26.57 16.64
C GLU A 384 25.36 25.15 17.21
N SER A 385 24.66 24.96 18.34
CA SER A 385 24.53 23.65 18.99
C SER A 385 23.66 22.70 18.18
N PRO A 386 24.16 21.51 17.77
CA PRO A 386 23.36 20.53 17.03
C PRO A 386 22.26 19.87 17.88
N LEU A 387 22.24 20.13 19.19
CA LEU A 387 21.27 19.58 20.14
C LEU A 387 20.01 20.44 20.29
N LEU A 388 20.00 21.68 19.75
CA LEU A 388 18.84 22.56 19.81
C LEU A 388 18.07 22.55 18.49
N PHE A 389 16.75 22.61 18.59
CA PHE A 389 15.87 22.64 17.42
C PHE A 389 15.78 24.06 16.84
N PRO A 390 16.00 24.24 15.52
CA PRO A 390 15.80 25.53 14.86
C PRO A 390 14.39 26.08 15.05
N TYR A 391 14.29 27.35 15.49
CA TYR A 391 13.01 28.01 15.67
C TYR A 391 12.66 28.88 14.46
N TYR A 392 11.46 28.68 13.90
CA TYR A 392 10.95 29.41 12.72
C TYR A 392 9.78 30.32 13.12
N PRO A 393 10.00 31.52 13.70
CA PRO A 393 8.92 32.36 14.23
C PRO A 393 7.89 32.76 13.17
N GLN A 394 8.35 33.20 12.00
CA GLN A 394 7.51 33.79 10.95
C GLN A 394 6.86 32.76 10.02
N LYS A 395 7.07 31.46 10.21
CA LYS A 395 6.63 30.42 9.27
C LYS A 395 5.42 29.62 9.76
N SER A 396 4.57 29.25 8.80
CA SER A 396 3.38 28.40 8.98
C SER A 396 3.75 26.97 9.42
N LEU A 397 2.76 26.24 9.95
CA LEU A 397 2.94 24.83 10.31
C LEU A 397 3.19 23.98 9.07
N HIS A 398 2.54 24.32 7.95
CA HIS A 398 2.72 23.67 6.65
C HIS A 398 4.15 23.82 6.09
N PHE A 399 4.77 24.99 6.21
CA PHE A 399 6.17 25.18 5.82
C PHE A 399 7.11 24.26 6.60
N VAL A 400 6.97 24.21 7.94
CA VAL A 400 7.83 23.38 8.79
C VAL A 400 7.57 21.89 8.52
N LYS A 401 6.32 21.48 8.30
CA LYS A 401 5.96 20.13 7.87
C LYS A 401 6.61 19.75 6.54
N ARG A 402 6.45 20.55 5.48
CA ARG A 402 7.02 20.27 4.15
C ARG A 402 8.55 20.17 4.19
N ARG A 403 9.21 20.99 5.02
CA ARG A 403 10.66 20.90 5.30
C ARG A 403 11.03 19.61 6.02
N MET A 404 10.25 19.19 7.02
CA MET A 404 10.45 17.94 7.77
C MET A 404 10.28 16.71 6.86
N GLU A 405 9.18 16.63 6.09
CA GLU A 405 8.93 15.58 5.10
C GLU A 405 10.10 15.48 4.11
N GLY A 406 10.49 16.59 3.46
CA GLY A 406 11.56 16.58 2.47
C GLY A 406 12.94 16.15 2.99
N ILE A 407 13.26 16.38 4.27
CA ILE A 407 14.51 15.89 4.89
C ILE A 407 14.42 14.40 5.22
N ILE A 408 13.26 13.92 5.70
CA ILE A 408 13.04 12.51 6.01
C ILE A 408 12.99 11.67 4.71
N ASP A 409 12.36 12.18 3.66
CA ASP A 409 12.31 11.53 2.34
C ASP A 409 13.70 11.33 1.73
N GLN A 410 14.60 12.31 1.88
CA GLN A 410 16.01 12.15 1.47
C GLN A 410 16.72 11.03 2.23
N CYS A 411 16.42 10.84 3.53
CA CYS A 411 16.94 9.74 4.33
C CYS A 411 16.32 8.39 3.94
N LEU A 412 15.04 8.37 3.55
CA LEU A 412 14.30 7.18 3.11
C LEU A 412 14.77 6.67 1.73
N GLN A 413 15.06 7.55 0.77
CA GLN A 413 15.45 7.15 -0.59
C GLN A 413 16.91 6.69 -0.71
N LYS A 414 17.83 7.27 0.09
CA LYS A 414 19.27 7.01 -0.02
C LYS A 414 19.67 5.52 0.11
N PRO A 415 19.09 4.71 1.01
CA PRO A 415 19.32 3.27 1.05
C PRO A 415 18.93 2.54 -0.24
N ALA A 416 17.79 2.91 -0.85
CA ALA A 416 17.31 2.27 -2.07
C ALA A 416 18.27 2.44 -3.26
N ASP A 417 18.89 3.63 -3.37
CA ASP A 417 19.91 3.92 -4.39
C ASP A 417 21.24 3.21 -4.10
N VAL A 418 21.67 3.14 -2.82
CA VAL A 418 22.95 2.53 -2.44
C VAL A 418 22.89 1.00 -2.58
N ILE A 419 21.83 0.38 -2.07
CA ILE A 419 21.57 -1.06 -2.23
C ILE A 419 21.36 -1.37 -3.71
N GLY A 420 20.59 -0.56 -4.44
CA GLY A 420 20.36 -0.73 -5.88
C GLY A 420 21.65 -0.71 -6.71
N LYS A 421 22.64 0.09 -6.32
CA LYS A 421 23.99 0.13 -6.95
C LYS A 421 24.91 -1.01 -6.54
N SER A 422 24.63 -1.70 -5.45
CA SER A 422 25.39 -2.90 -5.04
C SER A 422 24.99 -4.15 -5.84
N VAL A 423 23.74 -4.17 -6.30
CA VAL A 423 23.21 -5.23 -7.17
C VAL A 423 23.88 -5.14 -8.53
N HIS A 424 24.50 -6.24 -8.95
CA HIS A 424 25.15 -6.34 -10.26
C HIS A 424 24.67 -7.57 -11.01
N GLN A 425 24.68 -7.47 -12.34
CA GLN A 425 24.29 -8.57 -13.22
C GLN A 425 25.41 -9.62 -13.26
N ALA A 426 25.19 -10.75 -12.59
CA ALA A 426 26.13 -11.85 -12.57
C ALA A 426 26.00 -12.78 -13.78
N VAL A 427 24.78 -12.98 -14.27
CA VAL A 427 24.47 -13.87 -15.40
C VAL A 427 23.54 -13.16 -16.38
N CYS A 428 23.81 -13.34 -17.67
CA CYS A 428 22.93 -12.99 -18.77
C CYS A 428 22.94 -14.16 -19.76
N MET A 429 21.77 -14.63 -20.17
CA MET A 429 21.60 -15.71 -21.15
C MET A 429 20.44 -15.35 -22.08
N CYS A 430 20.72 -15.21 -23.38
CA CYS A 430 19.68 -15.03 -24.39
C CYS A 430 19.04 -16.40 -24.67
N LEU A 431 17.77 -16.56 -24.34
CA LEU A 431 17.07 -17.84 -24.43
C LEU A 431 16.64 -18.11 -25.87
N TYR A 432 15.69 -17.33 -26.38
CA TYR A 432 15.12 -17.54 -27.71
C TYR A 432 14.51 -16.27 -28.29
N LYS A 433 14.28 -16.24 -29.60
CA LYS A 433 13.42 -15.23 -30.24
C LYS A 433 11.93 -15.56 -30.01
N GLY A 434 11.20 -14.61 -29.44
CA GLY A 434 9.76 -14.70 -29.30
C GLY A 434 9.07 -14.52 -30.66
N SER A 435 7.87 -15.06 -30.85
CA SER A 435 7.11 -14.79 -32.07
C SER A 435 6.59 -13.35 -32.11
N LYS A 436 6.60 -12.73 -33.30
CA LYS A 436 5.79 -11.53 -33.59
C LYS A 436 4.31 -11.93 -33.66
N SER A 437 3.71 -12.21 -32.51
CA SER A 437 2.28 -12.51 -32.42
C SER A 437 1.45 -11.25 -32.72
N GLU A 438 0.75 -11.23 -33.85
CA GLU A 438 -0.35 -10.28 -34.10
C GLU A 438 -1.54 -10.53 -33.17
N ASP A 439 -1.57 -11.67 -32.48
CA ASP A 439 -2.59 -12.04 -31.51
C ASP A 439 -2.64 -11.09 -30.31
N SER A 440 -3.73 -10.33 -30.22
CA SER A 440 -4.09 -9.40 -29.14
C SER A 440 -4.46 -10.10 -27.82
N THR A 441 -3.92 -11.29 -27.55
CA THR A 441 -4.20 -12.05 -26.34
C THR A 441 -3.27 -11.61 -25.19
N PRO A 442 -3.79 -11.35 -23.97
CA PRO A 442 -2.98 -10.96 -22.84
C PRO A 442 -2.00 -12.07 -22.44
N ARG A 443 -0.69 -11.78 -22.54
CA ARG A 443 0.42 -12.69 -22.20
C ARG A 443 0.56 -13.02 -20.71
N LEU A 444 -0.43 -12.70 -19.87
CA LEU A 444 -0.32 -12.71 -18.39
C LEU A 444 -0.11 -14.10 -17.77
N PHE A 445 -0.47 -15.16 -18.48
CA PHE A 445 -0.43 -16.56 -18.00
C PHE A 445 0.47 -17.47 -18.84
N LYS A 446 1.35 -16.90 -19.68
CA LYS A 446 2.13 -17.70 -20.63
C LYS A 446 3.55 -17.91 -20.13
N LEU A 447 4.10 -19.10 -20.37
CA LEU A 447 5.54 -19.36 -20.34
C LEU A 447 6.33 -18.22 -21.03
N PRO A 448 7.48 -17.79 -20.45
CA PRO A 448 8.25 -18.50 -19.43
C PRO A 448 7.78 -18.29 -17.99
N PHE A 449 7.73 -19.37 -17.21
CA PHE A 449 7.39 -19.37 -15.77
C PHE A 449 8.66 -19.48 -14.91
N MET A 450 8.64 -18.92 -13.71
CA MET A 450 9.79 -18.85 -12.80
C MET A 450 9.41 -19.28 -11.39
N TRP A 451 10.26 -20.08 -10.75
CA TRP A 451 10.07 -20.62 -9.40
C TRP A 451 11.35 -20.50 -8.58
N ASN A 452 11.22 -20.30 -7.27
CA ASN A 452 12.33 -20.46 -6.32
C ASN A 452 12.00 -21.60 -5.37
N ASP A 453 12.73 -22.70 -5.53
CA ASP A 453 12.73 -23.80 -4.58
C ASP A 453 13.51 -23.37 -3.33
N LYS A 454 12.75 -23.30 -2.23
CA LYS A 454 13.22 -22.80 -0.93
C LYS A 454 13.99 -23.86 -0.15
N SER A 455 13.80 -25.13 -0.49
CA SER A 455 14.43 -26.26 0.18
C SER A 455 15.85 -26.48 -0.33
N SER A 456 16.04 -26.48 -1.65
CA SER A 456 17.34 -26.69 -2.29
C SER A 456 18.11 -25.40 -2.58
N ASN A 457 17.47 -24.24 -2.43
CA ASN A 457 18.00 -22.92 -2.79
C ASN A 457 18.38 -22.82 -4.28
N LEU A 458 17.40 -23.16 -5.14
CA LEU A 458 17.51 -23.08 -6.59
C LEU A 458 16.47 -22.11 -7.18
N HIS A 459 16.86 -21.43 -8.25
CA HIS A 459 15.97 -20.78 -9.20
C HIS A 459 15.69 -21.74 -10.34
N TYR A 460 14.41 -21.97 -10.65
CA TYR A 460 13.95 -22.72 -11.80
C TYR A 460 13.24 -21.81 -12.80
N VAL A 461 13.41 -22.09 -14.09
CA VAL A 461 12.69 -21.45 -15.19
C VAL A 461 12.16 -22.52 -16.13
N LEU A 462 10.86 -22.48 -16.39
CA LEU A 462 10.17 -23.30 -17.39
C LEU A 462 9.92 -22.44 -18.63
N PHE A 463 10.23 -22.95 -19.81
CA PHE A 463 9.97 -22.25 -21.07
C PHE A 463 9.89 -23.20 -22.27
N THR A 464 9.39 -22.70 -23.39
CA THR A 464 9.30 -23.45 -24.66
C THR A 464 9.95 -22.66 -25.79
N MET A 465 10.58 -23.36 -26.73
CA MET A 465 11.26 -22.76 -27.89
C MET A 465 10.54 -23.15 -29.18
N LEU A 466 9.67 -22.25 -29.66
CA LEU A 466 8.77 -22.53 -30.78
C LEU A 466 9.48 -22.77 -32.12
N GLU A 467 10.67 -22.19 -32.34
CA GLU A 467 11.42 -22.33 -33.59
C GLU A 467 12.26 -23.63 -33.66
N SER A 468 12.62 -24.23 -32.53
CA SER A 468 13.46 -25.45 -32.49
C SER A 468 12.66 -26.75 -32.31
N SER A 469 11.62 -26.75 -31.48
CA SER A 469 10.74 -27.92 -31.30
C SER A 469 9.41 -27.56 -30.65
N LEU A 470 8.30 -27.86 -31.32
CA LEU A 470 6.95 -27.63 -30.80
C LEU A 470 6.55 -28.60 -29.65
N SER A 471 7.28 -29.71 -29.44
CA SER A 471 6.95 -30.71 -28.41
C SER A 471 7.53 -30.38 -27.03
N LYS A 472 8.79 -29.95 -26.98
CA LYS A 472 9.62 -29.96 -25.76
C LYS A 472 9.36 -28.79 -24.82
N ILE A 473 9.39 -29.08 -23.51
CA ILE A 473 9.57 -28.09 -22.44
C ILE A 473 11.05 -28.03 -22.03
N TYR A 474 11.56 -26.83 -21.78
CA TYR A 474 12.93 -26.62 -21.30
C TYR A 474 12.91 -26.20 -19.84
N ILE A 475 13.77 -26.83 -19.04
CA ILE A 475 13.92 -26.60 -17.60
C ILE A 475 15.34 -26.11 -17.36
N LEU A 476 15.48 -24.81 -17.07
CA LEU A 476 16.71 -24.19 -16.63
C LEU A 476 16.69 -24.13 -15.10
N ARG A 477 17.73 -24.63 -14.43
CA ARG A 477 17.93 -24.47 -12.98
C ARG A 477 19.29 -23.88 -12.65
N ARG A 478 19.33 -22.95 -11.69
CA ARG A 478 20.56 -22.30 -11.20
C ARG A 478 20.51 -22.16 -9.69
N HIS A 479 21.67 -22.18 -9.04
CA HIS A 479 21.75 -21.98 -7.60
C HIS A 479 21.51 -20.50 -7.24
N THR A 480 20.87 -20.22 -6.09
CA THR A 480 20.59 -18.82 -5.64
C THR A 480 21.89 -18.07 -5.35
N ASP A 481 22.83 -18.69 -4.66
CA ASP A 481 24.22 -18.26 -4.57
C ASP A 481 24.90 -18.40 -5.95
N VAL A 482 25.22 -17.24 -6.55
CA VAL A 482 25.87 -17.10 -7.86
C VAL A 482 27.22 -17.82 -7.95
N SER A 483 27.92 -18.00 -6.83
CA SER A 483 29.23 -18.66 -6.80
C SER A 483 29.18 -20.17 -7.00
N ARG A 484 27.97 -20.77 -6.90
CA ARG A 484 27.75 -22.22 -7.01
C ARG A 484 27.11 -22.57 -8.35
N SER A 485 27.61 -23.64 -8.98
CA SER A 485 26.91 -24.30 -10.08
C SER A 485 25.76 -25.16 -9.54
N ALA A 486 24.75 -25.39 -10.40
CA ALA A 486 23.76 -26.44 -10.20
C ALA A 486 24.02 -27.55 -11.25
N ASN A 487 24.09 -28.80 -10.80
CA ASN A 487 24.23 -29.95 -11.70
C ASN A 487 23.02 -30.02 -12.64
N ASN A 488 23.22 -30.47 -13.88
CA ASN A 488 22.16 -30.58 -14.90
C ASN A 488 21.40 -29.24 -15.04
N GLY A 489 22.14 -28.12 -15.11
CA GLY A 489 21.59 -26.77 -15.06
C GLY A 489 20.62 -26.42 -16.19
N LEU A 490 20.63 -27.18 -17.29
CA LEU A 490 19.63 -27.09 -18.36
C LEU A 490 19.29 -28.50 -18.86
N LEU A 491 18.00 -28.80 -18.96
CA LEU A 491 17.47 -29.99 -19.60
C LEU A 491 16.31 -29.60 -20.52
N SER A 492 16.02 -30.45 -21.50
CA SER A 492 14.73 -30.46 -22.21
C SER A 492 13.98 -31.76 -21.90
N VAL A 493 12.67 -31.67 -21.76
CA VAL A 493 11.78 -32.82 -21.54
C VAL A 493 10.85 -32.92 -22.74
N ASP A 494 10.72 -34.14 -23.26
CA ASP A 494 9.84 -34.55 -24.34
C ASP A 494 8.87 -35.59 -23.77
N PHE A 495 7.59 -35.51 -24.15
CA PHE A 495 6.55 -36.35 -23.56
C PHE A 495 6.27 -37.55 -24.46
N GLY A 496 6.50 -38.76 -23.92
CA GLY A 496 6.19 -40.01 -24.60
C GLY A 496 4.68 -40.27 -24.70
N ASN A 497 4.30 -41.36 -25.36
CA ASN A 497 2.88 -41.73 -25.50
C ASN A 497 2.30 -42.15 -24.13
N PHE A 498 1.17 -41.55 -23.71
CA PHE A 498 0.52 -41.81 -22.42
C PHE A 498 -0.43 -43.01 -22.44
N LEU A 499 -0.89 -43.44 -23.63
CA LEU A 499 -1.98 -44.41 -23.77
C LEU A 499 -1.55 -45.89 -23.68
N ASN A 500 -0.26 -46.17 -23.44
CA ASN A 500 0.31 -47.49 -23.68
C ASN A 500 0.21 -48.47 -22.47
N ASN A 501 -0.99 -48.64 -21.93
CA ASN A 501 -1.30 -49.65 -20.90
C ASN A 501 -2.04 -50.89 -21.44
N SER A 502 -2.57 -50.86 -22.67
CA SER A 502 -3.14 -52.03 -23.34
C SER A 502 -2.09 -52.77 -24.18
N ILE A 503 -1.95 -54.08 -23.94
CA ILE A 503 -1.08 -54.93 -24.75
C ILE A 503 -1.80 -55.24 -26.07
N ASN A 504 -1.16 -54.83 -27.18
CA ASN A 504 -1.62 -54.87 -28.57
C ASN A 504 -2.54 -53.71 -28.99
N GLU A 505 -1.94 -52.64 -29.51
CA GLU A 505 -2.24 -52.18 -30.88
C GLU A 505 -1.09 -51.36 -31.46
N SER A 506 -1.25 -50.81 -32.67
CA SER A 506 -0.15 -50.29 -33.50
C SER A 506 0.67 -49.17 -32.84
N SER A 507 1.98 -49.18 -33.11
CA SER A 507 2.94 -48.20 -32.62
C SER A 507 2.85 -46.85 -33.33
N ASP A 508 1.68 -46.20 -33.28
CA ASP A 508 1.55 -44.80 -33.64
C ASP A 508 2.10 -43.95 -32.48
N THR A 509 3.25 -43.31 -32.76
CA THR A 509 3.93 -42.45 -31.80
C THR A 509 3.22 -41.10 -31.72
N GLY A 510 2.17 -41.04 -30.89
CA GLY A 510 1.55 -39.78 -30.50
C GLY A 510 2.59 -38.85 -29.86
N PHE A 511 2.83 -37.69 -30.49
CA PHE A 511 3.71 -36.65 -29.96
C PHE A 511 2.88 -35.56 -29.32
N TYR A 512 3.15 -35.24 -28.06
CA TYR A 512 2.48 -34.13 -27.36
C TYR A 512 3.28 -32.83 -27.46
N SER A 513 2.56 -31.71 -27.45
CA SER A 513 3.13 -30.36 -27.38
C SER A 513 2.81 -29.71 -26.03
N CYS A 514 3.85 -29.24 -25.33
CA CYS A 514 3.67 -28.48 -24.10
C CYS A 514 3.09 -27.09 -24.42
N VAL A 515 1.93 -26.80 -23.82
CA VAL A 515 1.17 -25.57 -24.05
C VAL A 515 1.49 -24.53 -22.98
N ASP A 516 1.52 -24.99 -21.73
CA ASP A 516 1.80 -24.21 -20.53
C ASP A 516 2.26 -25.15 -19.40
N ALA A 517 3.02 -24.62 -18.43
CA ALA A 517 3.60 -25.42 -17.34
C ALA A 517 3.97 -24.58 -16.11
N HIS A 518 3.53 -24.99 -14.93
CA HIS A 518 3.71 -24.27 -13.67
C HIS A 518 4.13 -25.24 -12.55
N PHE A 519 4.98 -24.80 -11.62
CA PHE A 519 5.33 -25.59 -10.43
C PHE A 519 4.14 -25.70 -9.47
N TYR A 520 3.76 -26.93 -9.12
CA TYR A 520 2.71 -27.23 -8.14
C TYR A 520 3.26 -27.14 -6.71
N ASP A 521 4.42 -27.77 -6.50
CA ASP A 521 5.25 -27.72 -5.30
C ASP A 521 6.75 -27.80 -5.70
N ASP A 522 7.66 -27.96 -4.75
CA ASP A 522 9.11 -28.03 -5.00
C ASP A 522 9.56 -29.33 -5.72
N GLU A 523 8.70 -30.35 -5.84
CA GLU A 523 9.01 -31.65 -6.44
C GLU A 523 8.23 -31.95 -7.74
N THR A 524 7.17 -31.19 -8.03
CA THR A 524 6.17 -31.51 -9.08
C THR A 524 5.82 -30.30 -9.96
N ILE A 525 5.82 -30.50 -11.28
CA ILE A 525 5.36 -29.51 -12.27
C ILE A 525 4.02 -29.97 -12.86
N THR A 526 2.98 -29.12 -12.80
CA THR A 526 1.75 -29.36 -13.56
C THR A 526 1.93 -28.83 -14.98
N VAL A 527 1.66 -29.69 -15.97
CA VAL A 527 1.78 -29.38 -17.39
C VAL A 527 0.44 -29.51 -18.12
N VAL A 528 0.19 -28.59 -19.06
CA VAL A 528 -0.91 -28.71 -20.02
C VAL A 528 -0.32 -29.13 -21.36
N LEU A 529 -0.73 -30.29 -21.82
CA LEU A 529 -0.25 -30.90 -23.06
C LEU A 529 -1.35 -30.88 -24.12
N LYS A 530 -0.93 -30.91 -25.39
CA LYS A 530 -1.80 -30.95 -26.56
C LYS A 530 -1.29 -32.03 -27.50
N GLU A 531 -2.18 -32.93 -27.88
CA GLU A 531 -1.87 -33.93 -28.90
C GLU A 531 -1.69 -33.31 -30.29
N ASN A 532 -0.83 -33.92 -31.11
CA ASN A 532 -0.53 -33.48 -32.47
C ASN A 532 -1.15 -34.37 -33.56
N ALA A 533 -2.11 -35.23 -33.21
CA ALA A 533 -2.86 -36.05 -34.17
C ALA A 533 -3.67 -35.20 -35.18
N GLU A 534 -3.90 -35.76 -36.37
CA GLU A 534 -4.55 -35.05 -37.49
C GLU A 534 -6.09 -35.07 -37.47
N GLN A 535 -6.72 -35.87 -36.61
CA GLN A 535 -8.19 -36.00 -36.54
C GLN A 535 -8.86 -34.86 -35.74
N GLU A 536 -10.17 -34.65 -35.95
CA GLU A 536 -10.95 -33.57 -35.33
C GLU A 536 -11.33 -33.84 -33.86
N GLY A 537 -10.30 -33.93 -33.02
CA GLY A 537 -10.42 -34.08 -31.57
C GLY A 537 -9.11 -33.66 -30.91
N LYS A 538 -8.86 -32.35 -30.80
CA LYS A 538 -7.61 -31.83 -30.19
C LYS A 538 -7.68 -31.92 -28.67
N GLU A 539 -7.57 -33.13 -28.18
CA GLU A 539 -7.48 -33.45 -26.76
C GLU A 539 -6.36 -32.67 -26.09
N ARG A 540 -6.65 -32.26 -24.86
CA ARG A 540 -5.73 -31.57 -23.99
C ARG A 540 -5.59 -32.40 -22.75
N ILE A 541 -4.36 -32.63 -22.31
CA ILE A 541 -4.09 -33.44 -21.12
C ILE A 541 -3.57 -32.51 -20.04
N LEU A 542 -4.13 -32.63 -18.84
CA LEU A 542 -3.55 -32.08 -17.61
C LEU A 542 -2.75 -33.19 -16.95
N ALA A 543 -1.46 -32.98 -16.71
CA ALA A 543 -0.61 -34.00 -16.11
C ALA A 543 0.32 -33.42 -15.03
N GLN A 544 0.66 -34.24 -14.03
CA GLN A 544 1.72 -33.94 -13.07
C GLN A 544 3.03 -34.60 -13.54
N LEU A 545 4.10 -33.81 -13.57
CA LEU A 545 5.46 -34.23 -13.93
C LEU A 545 6.35 -34.18 -12.67
N PRO A 546 6.68 -35.34 -12.07
CA PRO A 546 7.64 -35.41 -10.97
C PRO A 546 9.04 -35.04 -11.43
N LEU A 547 9.73 -34.17 -10.69
CA LEU A 547 11.11 -33.78 -10.98
C LEU A 547 12.10 -34.93 -10.78
N SER A 548 11.77 -35.91 -9.92
CA SER A 548 12.54 -37.15 -9.75
C SER A 548 12.64 -37.97 -11.06
N SER A 549 11.59 -37.96 -11.89
CA SER A 549 11.60 -38.58 -13.22
C SER A 549 12.45 -37.83 -14.24
N VAL A 550 12.75 -36.55 -14.01
CA VAL A 550 13.59 -35.69 -14.87
C VAL A 550 15.06 -35.74 -14.45
N TYR A 551 15.32 -35.73 -13.15
CA TYR A 551 16.66 -35.69 -12.54
C TYR A 551 17.04 -37.04 -11.93
N VAL A 552 17.25 -38.04 -12.78
CA VAL A 552 17.74 -39.37 -12.38
C VAL A 552 19.25 -39.33 -12.13
N ASP A 553 19.70 -39.87 -10.99
CA ASP A 553 21.10 -39.79 -10.52
C ASP A 553 22.12 -40.54 -11.40
N GLU A 554 21.67 -41.51 -12.21
CA GLU A 554 22.57 -42.41 -12.98
C GLU A 554 23.26 -41.75 -14.18
N ASP A 555 22.82 -40.55 -14.60
CA ASP A 555 23.23 -39.90 -15.86
C ASP A 555 23.98 -38.57 -15.67
N GLN A 556 24.85 -38.47 -14.65
CA GLN A 556 25.67 -37.27 -14.40
C GLN A 556 26.70 -36.97 -15.52
N GLU A 557 26.83 -37.82 -16.54
CA GLU A 557 27.85 -37.71 -17.60
C GLU A 557 27.51 -36.73 -18.75
N ARG A 558 26.28 -36.20 -18.83
CA ARG A 558 25.84 -35.31 -19.94
C ARG A 558 25.65 -33.86 -19.50
N GLU A 559 26.72 -33.19 -19.06
CA GLU A 559 26.69 -31.74 -18.81
C GLU A 559 26.66 -30.94 -20.13
N PHE A 560 25.67 -30.05 -20.26
CA PHE A 560 25.57 -29.10 -21.37
C PHE A 560 26.53 -27.93 -21.20
N SER A 561 27.49 -27.77 -22.12
CA SER A 561 28.42 -26.65 -22.13
C SER A 561 27.85 -25.43 -22.88
N LEU A 562 27.05 -24.64 -22.17
CA LEU A 562 26.46 -23.40 -22.69
C LEU A 562 27.54 -22.43 -23.23
N ASN A 563 27.39 -21.98 -24.48
CA ASN A 563 28.19 -20.88 -25.01
C ASN A 563 27.45 -19.54 -24.84
N SER A 564 27.80 -18.79 -23.81
CA SER A 564 27.16 -17.52 -23.44
C SER A 564 27.16 -16.42 -24.52
N ASN A 565 27.94 -16.59 -25.60
CA ASN A 565 27.99 -15.65 -26.73
C ASN A 565 26.97 -15.96 -27.84
N LYS A 566 26.21 -17.05 -27.72
CA LYS A 566 25.12 -17.42 -28.64
C LYS A 566 23.77 -17.38 -27.92
N ARG A 567 22.68 -17.30 -28.68
CA ARG A 567 21.36 -17.59 -28.13
C ARG A 567 21.20 -19.10 -27.93
N LEU A 568 20.39 -19.50 -26.95
CA LEU A 568 20.18 -20.90 -26.62
C LEU A 568 19.37 -21.63 -27.71
N ASP A 569 18.48 -20.93 -28.42
CA ASP A 569 17.75 -21.45 -29.59
C ASP A 569 18.68 -21.87 -30.75
N GLU A 570 19.84 -21.21 -30.91
CA GLU A 570 20.88 -21.56 -31.90
C GLU A 570 21.74 -22.78 -31.51
N GLN A 571 21.47 -23.38 -30.34
CA GLN A 571 22.22 -24.53 -29.80
C GLN A 571 21.29 -25.65 -29.31
N SER A 572 20.03 -25.68 -29.78
CA SER A 572 19.00 -26.61 -29.28
C SER A 572 19.36 -28.09 -29.37
N ASP A 573 20.14 -28.46 -30.38
CA ASP A 573 20.48 -29.85 -30.71
C ASP A 573 21.49 -30.46 -29.70
N ASP A 574 22.30 -29.60 -29.07
CA ASP A 574 23.28 -29.98 -28.05
C ASP A 574 22.62 -30.13 -26.66
N ILE A 575 21.36 -29.69 -26.48
CA ILE A 575 20.68 -29.71 -25.17
C ILE A 575 20.22 -31.14 -24.84
N PRO A 576 20.62 -31.71 -23.68
CA PRO A 576 20.18 -33.04 -23.26
C PRO A 576 18.66 -33.12 -23.18
N THR A 577 18.09 -34.06 -23.94
CA THR A 577 16.64 -34.34 -23.98
C THR A 577 16.31 -35.57 -23.14
N ARG A 578 15.27 -35.47 -22.32
CA ARG A 578 14.67 -36.55 -21.53
C ARG A 578 13.29 -36.89 -22.07
N THR A 579 13.09 -38.12 -22.53
CA THR A 579 11.74 -38.62 -22.79
C THR A 579 11.15 -39.12 -21.47
N VAL A 580 10.03 -38.54 -21.04
CA VAL A 580 9.33 -38.96 -19.82
C VAL A 580 7.99 -39.61 -20.20
N PHE A 581 7.68 -40.71 -19.54
CA PHE A 581 6.39 -41.41 -19.59
C PHE A 581 5.71 -41.20 -18.23
N LEU A 582 4.43 -40.82 -18.24
CA LEU A 582 3.66 -40.59 -17.02
C LEU A 582 2.68 -41.75 -16.84
N GLU A 583 3.04 -42.68 -15.96
CA GLU A 583 2.28 -43.91 -15.70
C GLU A 583 0.97 -43.65 -14.92
N SER A 584 0.93 -42.57 -14.13
CA SER A 584 -0.22 -42.14 -13.33
C SER A 584 -0.23 -40.61 -13.16
N GLN A 585 -1.31 -40.06 -12.59
CA GLN A 585 -1.51 -38.62 -12.35
C GLN A 585 -1.61 -37.72 -13.60
N TRP A 586 -2.38 -38.17 -14.60
CA TRP A 586 -2.81 -37.35 -15.72
C TRP A 586 -4.31 -37.55 -16.03
N ARG A 587 -4.92 -36.58 -16.71
CA ARG A 587 -6.34 -36.59 -17.09
C ARG A 587 -6.59 -35.91 -18.44
N VAL A 588 -7.42 -36.53 -19.28
CA VAL A 588 -7.93 -35.91 -20.52
C VAL A 588 -8.95 -34.81 -20.17
N LEU A 589 -8.82 -33.65 -20.81
CA LEU A 589 -9.70 -32.50 -20.60
C LEU A 589 -10.78 -32.44 -21.67
N GLU A 590 -11.75 -33.34 -21.55
CA GLU A 590 -12.92 -33.41 -22.43
C GLU A 590 -13.63 -32.06 -22.58
N ASN A 591 -14.04 -31.78 -23.82
CA ASN A 591 -14.74 -30.57 -24.24
C ASN A 591 -14.07 -29.24 -23.81
N MET A 592 -12.75 -29.25 -23.54
CA MET A 592 -12.01 -28.09 -23.08
C MET A 592 -10.79 -27.78 -23.94
N LYS A 593 -10.83 -26.62 -24.63
CA LYS A 593 -9.67 -26.03 -25.33
C LYS A 593 -8.72 -25.38 -24.32
N ALA A 594 -8.18 -26.18 -23.39
CA ALA A 594 -7.23 -25.76 -22.36
C ALA A 594 -6.00 -25.09 -22.96
N GLN A 595 -5.52 -24.02 -22.31
CA GLN A 595 -4.45 -23.18 -22.82
C GLN A 595 -3.49 -22.68 -21.74
N TYR A 596 -3.96 -22.49 -20.50
CA TYR A 596 -3.16 -22.04 -19.37
C TYR A 596 -3.52 -22.79 -18.10
N VAL A 597 -2.59 -22.86 -17.14
CA VAL A 597 -2.82 -23.47 -15.82
C VAL A 597 -2.33 -22.56 -14.68
N ALA A 598 -3.09 -22.55 -13.58
CA ALA A 598 -2.71 -21.92 -12.33
C ALA A 598 -2.87 -22.95 -11.19
N VAL A 599 -1.90 -23.02 -10.29
CA VAL A 599 -1.77 -24.14 -9.33
C VAL A 599 -1.47 -23.67 -7.91
N ASN A 600 -1.77 -24.50 -6.93
CA ASN A 600 -1.45 -24.28 -5.52
C ASN A 600 -1.29 -25.61 -4.79
N GLY A 601 -0.06 -26.14 -4.70
CA GLY A 601 0.22 -27.42 -4.01
C GLY A 601 -0.09 -27.40 -2.51
N ILE A 602 -0.01 -26.25 -1.83
CA ILE A 602 -0.37 -26.14 -0.39
C ILE A 602 -1.87 -26.40 -0.17
N ARG A 603 -2.71 -25.94 -1.10
CA ARG A 603 -4.18 -26.17 -1.08
C ARG A 603 -4.62 -27.33 -1.95
N LYS A 604 -3.70 -27.99 -2.64
CA LYS A 604 -3.91 -29.18 -3.47
C LYS A 604 -4.94 -28.97 -4.59
N VAL A 605 -4.92 -27.78 -5.19
CA VAL A 605 -5.85 -27.37 -6.26
C VAL A 605 -5.13 -26.83 -7.49
N SER A 606 -5.71 -27.13 -8.65
CA SER A 606 -5.31 -26.63 -9.97
C SER A 606 -6.49 -25.99 -10.69
N CYS A 607 -6.23 -25.00 -11.53
CA CYS A 607 -7.22 -24.23 -12.25
C CYS A 607 -6.76 -24.07 -13.70
N VAL A 608 -7.49 -24.68 -14.63
CA VAL A 608 -7.20 -24.61 -16.06
C VAL A 608 -8.06 -23.53 -16.71
N LEU A 609 -7.43 -22.67 -17.50
CA LEU A 609 -8.09 -21.63 -18.30
C LEU A 609 -8.00 -22.02 -19.78
N SER A 610 -9.13 -21.93 -20.48
CA SER A 610 -9.21 -22.22 -21.91
C SER A 610 -8.75 -21.04 -22.78
N SER A 611 -8.44 -21.33 -24.05
CA SER A 611 -7.93 -20.36 -25.03
C SER A 611 -8.86 -19.17 -25.31
N ASN A 612 -10.15 -19.25 -24.93
CA ASN A 612 -11.11 -18.15 -25.07
C ASN A 612 -11.09 -17.14 -23.90
N LEU A 613 -10.26 -17.38 -22.87
CA LEU A 613 -10.10 -16.56 -21.66
C LEU A 613 -11.39 -16.36 -20.84
N ARG A 614 -12.38 -17.25 -20.99
CA ARG A 614 -13.69 -17.17 -20.33
C ARG A 614 -14.14 -18.47 -19.67
N HIS A 615 -13.82 -19.63 -20.26
CA HIS A 615 -14.14 -20.93 -19.65
C HIS A 615 -12.95 -21.40 -18.79
N VAL A 616 -13.24 -21.65 -17.51
CA VAL A 616 -12.32 -22.07 -16.45
C VAL A 616 -12.86 -23.37 -15.85
N ARG A 617 -11.97 -24.31 -15.55
CA ARG A 617 -12.28 -25.56 -14.83
C ARG A 617 -11.29 -25.71 -13.67
N VAL A 618 -11.79 -25.99 -12.47
CA VAL A 618 -10.99 -26.15 -11.25
C VAL A 618 -10.99 -27.62 -10.86
N PHE A 619 -9.85 -28.10 -10.39
CA PHE A 619 -9.58 -29.48 -10.01
C PHE A 619 -8.99 -29.51 -8.60
N GLU A 620 -9.47 -30.42 -7.76
CA GLU A 620 -8.76 -30.89 -6.59
C GLU A 620 -7.83 -32.02 -7.06
N MET A 621 -6.54 -31.92 -6.74
CA MET A 621 -5.51 -32.82 -7.31
C MET A 621 -5.26 -34.07 -6.46
N ASP A 622 -5.91 -34.15 -5.31
CA ASP A 622 -5.66 -35.14 -4.24
C ASP A 622 -6.69 -36.28 -4.22
N VAL A 623 -7.77 -36.15 -5.00
CA VAL A 623 -8.91 -37.07 -5.04
C VAL A 623 -8.96 -37.68 -6.44
N GLU A 624 -8.94 -39.02 -6.50
CA GLU A 624 -9.26 -39.74 -7.74
C GLU A 624 -10.76 -39.55 -8.01
N ASP A 625 -11.12 -39.21 -9.25
CA ASP A 625 -12.50 -38.84 -9.58
C ASP A 625 -13.38 -40.11 -9.59
N ASP A 626 -14.35 -40.20 -8.67
CA ASP A 626 -15.29 -41.34 -8.54
C ASP A 626 -16.26 -41.47 -9.74
N GLY A 627 -16.11 -40.62 -10.77
CA GLY A 627 -16.89 -40.67 -12.00
C GLY A 627 -16.41 -41.79 -12.92
N GLU A 628 -17.27 -42.80 -13.08
CA GLU A 628 -17.16 -43.78 -14.17
C GLU A 628 -16.99 -43.02 -15.51
N ALA A 629 -15.92 -43.31 -16.25
CA ALA A 629 -15.75 -42.75 -17.58
C ALA A 629 -16.85 -43.35 -18.48
N GLU A 630 -17.74 -42.50 -18.97
CA GLU A 630 -18.77 -42.88 -19.94
C GLU A 630 -18.09 -43.21 -21.28
N GLU A 631 -17.59 -44.44 -21.44
CA GLU A 631 -17.21 -44.99 -22.73
C GLU A 631 -18.47 -45.02 -23.63
N GLU A 632 -18.49 -44.22 -24.70
CA GLU A 632 -19.60 -44.16 -25.65
C GLU A 632 -19.73 -45.52 -26.39
N GLU A 633 -20.63 -46.39 -25.94
CA GLU A 633 -20.97 -47.63 -26.67
C GLU A 633 -21.65 -47.26 -28.01
N GLU A 634 -20.96 -47.52 -29.14
CA GLU A 634 -21.54 -47.39 -30.48
C GLU A 634 -22.64 -48.44 -30.72
N GLU A 635 -23.92 -48.06 -30.58
CA GLU A 635 -25.05 -48.94 -30.91
C GLU A 635 -25.16 -49.20 -32.43
N GLU A 636 -24.86 -50.42 -32.88
CA GLU A 636 -25.12 -50.86 -34.27
C GLU A 636 -26.63 -50.95 -34.57
N GLU A 637 -27.11 -50.16 -35.54
CA GLU A 637 -28.51 -50.22 -36.00
C GLU A 637 -28.90 -51.60 -36.56
N THR A 638 -29.78 -52.33 -35.86
CA THR A 638 -30.52 -53.47 -36.46
C THR A 638 -32.01 -53.48 -36.08
N THR A 639 -32.83 -52.86 -36.93
CA THR A 639 -34.29 -53.12 -36.98
C THR A 639 -34.55 -54.59 -37.40
N PRO A 640 -35.56 -55.31 -36.85
CA PRO A 640 -36.92 -55.12 -37.36
C PRO A 640 -38.14 -55.42 -36.43
N ILE A 641 -39.15 -54.55 -36.56
CA ILE A 641 -40.58 -54.85 -36.84
C ILE A 641 -41.44 -55.63 -35.80
N VAL A 642 -42.29 -54.85 -35.11
CA VAL A 642 -43.75 -54.98 -34.85
C VAL A 642 -44.32 -56.19 -34.08
N GLY A 643 -45.04 -55.86 -33.00
CA GLY A 643 -46.05 -56.70 -32.34
C GLY A 643 -46.84 -55.92 -31.27
N ASP A 644 -48.03 -55.42 -31.64
CA ASP A 644 -49.09 -54.79 -30.83
C ASP A 644 -49.48 -55.61 -29.55
N GLU A 645 -50.15 -55.11 -28.50
CA GLU A 645 -50.99 -53.89 -28.28
C GLU A 645 -51.36 -53.71 -26.77
N HIS A 646 -51.83 -52.52 -26.36
CA HIS A 646 -52.68 -52.20 -25.16
C HIS A 646 -52.11 -52.52 -23.72
N GLU A 647 -52.41 -51.86 -22.59
CA GLU A 647 -53.23 -50.69 -22.15
C GLU A 647 -52.87 -50.32 -20.68
N GLU A 648 -53.17 -49.18 -20.02
CA GLU A 648 -53.77 -47.86 -20.31
C GLU A 648 -53.39 -46.86 -19.15
N LEU A 649 -54.07 -45.69 -19.04
CA LEU A 649 -54.25 -44.80 -17.87
C LEU A 649 -53.05 -43.91 -17.43
N THR A 650 -52.85 -42.69 -17.99
CA THR A 650 -53.57 -41.39 -17.77
C THR A 650 -53.24 -40.65 -16.45
N LEU A 651 -53.16 -39.31 -16.37
CA LEU A 651 -53.04 -38.21 -17.35
C LEU A 651 -52.55 -36.95 -16.60
N SER A 652 -51.88 -36.04 -17.30
CA SER A 652 -51.41 -34.74 -16.78
C SER A 652 -52.41 -33.59 -17.04
N ALA A 653 -52.47 -32.59 -16.13
CA ALA A 653 -52.75 -31.16 -16.38
C ALA A 653 -53.17 -30.41 -15.09
N VAL A 654 -53.04 -29.08 -14.92
CA VAL A 654 -52.13 -28.01 -15.40
C VAL A 654 -52.45 -26.75 -14.55
N ASN A 655 -51.44 -25.95 -14.19
CA ASN A 655 -51.44 -24.54 -13.74
C ASN A 655 -52.56 -23.97 -12.82
N HIS A 656 -52.14 -23.26 -11.76
CA HIS A 656 -52.49 -21.82 -11.63
C HIS A 656 -51.52 -21.02 -10.73
N ASN A 657 -51.16 -19.80 -11.16
CA ASN A 657 -50.51 -18.76 -10.34
C ASN A 657 -51.49 -18.16 -9.31
N SER A 658 -51.00 -17.70 -8.13
CA SER A 658 -51.21 -16.32 -7.62
C SER A 658 -50.76 -16.08 -6.15
N MET A 659 -49.87 -15.10 -5.96
CA MET A 659 -49.74 -14.08 -4.87
C MET A 659 -50.11 -14.30 -3.38
N CYS A 660 -49.10 -14.01 -2.54
CA CYS A 660 -49.07 -13.02 -1.41
C CYS A 660 -49.71 -13.27 -0.02
N GLY A 661 -48.89 -12.95 1.01
CA GLY A 661 -49.26 -12.58 2.38
C GLY A 661 -49.16 -13.72 3.42
N GLY A 662 -48.59 -13.54 4.63
CA GLY A 662 -47.88 -12.40 5.24
C GLY A 662 -47.87 -12.50 6.78
N SER A 663 -46.94 -11.80 7.46
CA SER A 663 -46.79 -11.67 8.95
C SER A 663 -46.41 -12.96 9.72
N ALA A 664 -45.76 -12.92 10.90
CA ALA A 664 -45.47 -11.78 11.81
C ALA A 664 -44.13 -11.91 12.59
N GLU A 665 -43.69 -10.78 13.15
CA GLU A 665 -42.79 -10.63 14.32
C GLU A 665 -43.54 -11.10 15.61
N ALA A 666 -43.02 -11.23 16.83
CA ALA A 666 -41.73 -11.03 17.52
C ALA A 666 -41.77 -11.89 18.82
N ASP A 667 -40.66 -12.05 19.55
CA ASP A 667 -40.55 -11.54 20.94
C ASP A 667 -39.17 -11.77 21.57
N GLU A 668 -38.82 -10.90 22.52
CA GLU A 668 -37.63 -10.97 23.39
C GLU A 668 -37.95 -11.73 24.70
N THR A 669 -36.94 -12.20 25.43
CA THR A 669 -37.00 -12.31 26.90
C THR A 669 -35.61 -12.46 27.52
N GLU A 670 -35.31 -11.62 28.52
CA GLU A 670 -34.10 -11.67 29.36
C GLU A 670 -34.35 -12.44 30.69
N GLU A 671 -33.29 -12.52 31.52
CA GLU A 671 -33.25 -12.89 32.96
C GLU A 671 -33.48 -14.39 33.32
N HIS A 672 -32.57 -15.06 34.04
CA HIS A 672 -32.22 -14.75 35.44
C HIS A 672 -30.83 -15.21 35.92
N GLU A 673 -30.48 -14.78 37.13
CA GLU A 673 -29.20 -14.86 37.84
C GLU A 673 -28.87 -16.22 38.51
N SER A 674 -27.57 -16.46 38.79
CA SER A 674 -27.00 -16.76 40.13
C SER A 674 -25.46 -16.90 40.00
N SER A 675 -24.63 -16.16 40.75
CA SER A 675 -24.18 -16.38 42.16
C SER A 675 -23.41 -17.70 42.33
N LEU A 676 -22.27 -17.84 43.01
CA LEU A 676 -21.46 -17.00 43.92
C LEU A 676 -20.10 -17.71 44.08
N ASP A 677 -19.01 -17.00 44.40
CA ASP A 677 -18.15 -17.36 45.56
C ASP A 677 -16.97 -16.40 45.82
N SER A 678 -16.91 -15.96 47.09
CA SER A 678 -15.75 -15.53 47.91
C SER A 678 -14.76 -14.48 47.36
#